data_AF-A0A7N2LGH8-F1
#
_entry.id   AF-A0A7N2LGH8-F1
#
_cell.length_a   1.000
_cell.length_b   1.000
_cell.length_c   1.000
_cell.angle_alpha   90.00
_cell.angle_beta   90.00
_cell.angle_gamma   90.00
#
_symmetry.space_group_name_H-M   'P 1'
#
loop_
_entity.id
_entity.type
_entity.pdbx_description
1 polymer ?
#
loop_
_entity_poly.entity_id
_entity_poly.type
_entity_poly.pdbx_seq_one_letter_code
_entity_poly.pdbx_strand_id
1 'polypeptide(L)'
;MGRSTWKYQVFFLFSLILHSQLPFPSSLSSSLSSMQPCSALLLFSKSFSLVQGISNSQTSYPKTASWREDKHCCTWDGVECDKNTSHVVGLDLSSSWLMGHIHSNSTLFFLPNLRRLNLADNWFNLSLIPSEFGNFKSLTHLNLSLSVFAGQIPFEISQLSSLVSLDLSENELLIEAPVWKRVIGNLTQLRELILDFTNMSSIRPNSLMNLSSSLTTLRKNANADWAKNAQSKRNLSLRYCDLRGKLENNILCLPSIQTFDLSHNSFSGLLPSSLFNLPNLSTLGLGNNQLVGPLPSHVSSLNLRVLFLSSNFLNGTLPTWLFSLPSLEVLYLGDNQFVGEIGEFKYNSLMYLNLGYNKLHGSILRSVSRLVNLTELYLSSNNLSIMLGSEMFSKLKNLETLDLSNNSVSINNNAAHALPNLQYLYLAYSNISEFPIFLRLTTNLQYLDLSNNQIYGRVPRWLGDVGNNSLFYVDLRNNLLQGPFPILNSSNLQLIFFSNNNLTGEIPSLICDAIYLQVLDLSHNNLSGMIPKCLVNSTTLSVLDLRMNSIHGNIPAIFAKGNNFRHINLNGNQLEGPLPQSLVNCIDLEVLDLGNNKINGAFPYWLGGLQKLQVLVIRSNRFQGRIGNPKTKFLFPNLQIIDISNNQFNGPLPVTYFEYLKAMMNVDESGVASKYMGENYYQDSLNIIVKGQYIAMERVLTILTSIDFSNNSFRGEMSKIIGRLKSLKGLNFSHNNLIGHIPPSIGNLTNLEWLDLSFNKLSGEIPSQLANLTSLEVLKLSHNQLTGHIPLGNQFNTFNNDSYTENLGLCGFPLSRTCDNHEAKQPPPPTLQQDENLGHENGFCWQAISIGYACGAIFGMFMGYLMFKIGKPKCLVRMVKLEKHIMPRRLKKNAHKRGGRR
;
A
#
# COMPACT_ATOMS: atom_id res chain seq x y z
N MET A 1 21.25 -34.09 -21.50
CA MET A 1 21.92 -32.86 -21.01
C MET A 1 21.14 -31.67 -21.55
N GLY A 2 20.54 -30.75 -20.78
CA GLY A 2 20.41 -30.53 -19.34
C GLY A 2 18.97 -30.02 -19.05
N ARG A 3 18.42 -30.26 -17.85
CA ARG A 3 18.57 -29.45 -16.61
C ARG A 3 18.00 -28.03 -16.78
N SER A 4 17.24 -27.45 -15.85
CA SER A 4 16.75 -27.87 -14.53
C SER A 4 15.84 -26.74 -13.99
N THR A 5 15.19 -27.01 -12.87
CA THR A 5 14.63 -26.06 -11.88
C THR A 5 13.34 -25.31 -12.21
N TRP A 6 12.23 -26.04 -12.31
CA TRP A 6 10.94 -25.68 -11.72
C TRP A 6 10.23 -26.99 -11.31
N LYS A 7 10.76 -27.67 -10.28
CA LYS A 7 10.20 -28.88 -9.64
C LYS A 7 11.02 -29.25 -8.39
N TYR A 8 11.12 -28.32 -7.44
CA TYR A 8 11.64 -28.61 -6.10
C TYR A 8 10.82 -27.83 -5.09
N GLN A 9 9.71 -28.46 -4.67
CA GLN A 9 9.12 -28.32 -3.33
C GLN A 9 7.89 -29.25 -3.13
N VAL A 10 7.50 -30.03 -4.14
CA VAL A 10 6.45 -31.09 -4.02
C VAL A 10 7.05 -32.50 -3.82
N PHE A 11 8.38 -32.63 -3.71
CA PHE A 11 9.07 -33.92 -3.56
C PHE A 11 9.84 -34.08 -2.25
N PHE A 12 9.34 -33.49 -1.17
CA PHE A 12 9.71 -33.84 0.21
C PHE A 12 8.53 -34.37 1.04
N LEU A 13 7.38 -34.59 0.39
CA LEU A 13 6.12 -35.01 1.03
C LEU A 13 5.71 -36.48 0.76
N PHE A 14 6.58 -37.29 0.13
CA PHE A 14 6.26 -38.69 -0.18
C PHE A 14 7.31 -39.73 0.24
N SER A 15 8.32 -39.35 1.02
CA SER A 15 9.41 -40.25 1.46
C SER A 15 9.47 -40.54 2.97
N LEU A 16 8.47 -40.15 3.75
CA LEU A 16 8.44 -40.43 5.20
C LEU A 16 7.14 -41.11 5.68
N ILE A 17 6.34 -41.66 4.76
CA ILE A 17 5.11 -42.43 5.09
C ILE A 17 5.33 -43.96 5.04
N LEU A 18 6.53 -44.44 4.68
CA LEU A 18 6.89 -45.85 4.83
C LEU A 18 8.16 -45.94 5.68
N HIS A 19 8.01 -46.02 7.00
CA HIS A 19 8.83 -46.79 7.96
C HIS A 19 8.43 -46.42 9.40
N SER A 20 7.27 -46.91 9.85
CA SER A 20 7.04 -47.34 11.26
C SER A 20 5.57 -47.78 11.46
N GLN A 21 5.14 -48.82 10.76
CA GLN A 21 4.06 -49.68 11.27
C GLN A 21 4.72 -50.95 11.79
N LEU A 22 5.15 -50.90 13.05
CA LEU A 22 5.27 -52.11 13.86
C LEU A 22 3.96 -52.22 14.64
N PRO A 23 3.26 -53.36 14.60
CA PRO A 23 2.13 -53.59 15.50
C PRO A 23 2.69 -53.68 16.93
N PHE A 24 2.29 -52.74 17.79
CA PHE A 24 2.56 -52.87 19.23
C PHE A 24 1.80 -54.10 19.77
N PRO A 25 2.41 -54.90 20.66
CA PRO A 25 1.74 -56.05 21.25
C PRO A 25 0.55 -55.57 22.08
N SER A 26 -0.58 -56.27 21.96
CA SER A 26 -1.83 -56.07 22.70
C SER A 26 -1.72 -56.27 24.23
N SER A 27 -0.51 -56.44 24.77
CA SER A 27 -0.24 -56.71 26.18
C SER A 27 0.02 -55.49 27.07
N LEU A 28 0.10 -54.26 26.54
CA LEU A 28 0.27 -53.04 27.36
C LEU A 28 -1.05 -52.41 27.85
N SER A 29 -2.21 -52.87 27.36
CA SER A 29 -3.50 -52.26 27.70
C SER A 29 -3.95 -52.53 29.15
N SER A 30 -3.39 -53.55 29.82
CA SER A 30 -3.78 -53.94 31.19
C SER A 30 -2.89 -53.38 32.30
N SER A 31 -1.75 -52.71 31.99
CA SER A 31 -0.85 -52.11 33.01
C SER A 31 -0.93 -50.59 33.14
N LEU A 32 -1.64 -49.90 32.24
CA LEU A 32 -1.72 -48.42 32.23
C LEU A 32 -2.75 -47.82 33.21
N SER A 33 -3.63 -48.63 33.79
CA SER A 33 -4.71 -48.16 34.68
C SER A 33 -4.25 -47.81 36.11
N SER A 34 -2.97 -48.02 36.45
CA SER A 34 -2.37 -47.72 37.76
C SER A 34 -1.19 -46.73 37.69
N MET A 35 -1.01 -46.03 36.56
CA MET A 35 0.13 -45.13 36.38
C MET A 35 0.07 -43.93 37.34
N GLN A 36 1.15 -43.71 38.10
CA GLN A 36 1.20 -42.58 39.05
C GLN A 36 1.23 -41.23 38.31
N PRO A 37 0.58 -40.17 38.85
CA PRO A 37 0.51 -38.85 38.21
C PRO A 37 1.86 -38.25 37.81
N CYS A 38 2.90 -38.44 38.62
CA CYS A 38 4.24 -37.92 38.31
C CYS A 38 4.87 -38.64 37.11
N SER A 39 4.69 -39.96 36.99
CA SER A 39 5.13 -40.73 35.81
C SER A 39 4.35 -40.33 34.55
N ALA A 40 3.05 -40.06 34.70
CA ALA A 40 2.21 -39.57 33.60
C ALA A 40 2.71 -38.23 33.04
N LEU A 41 3.05 -37.29 33.92
CA LEU A 41 3.62 -35.99 33.54
C LEU A 41 5.00 -36.14 32.89
N LEU A 42 5.89 -36.96 33.45
CA LEU A 42 7.24 -37.14 32.88
C LEU A 42 7.21 -37.78 31.49
N LEU A 43 6.28 -38.73 31.25
CA LEU A 43 6.06 -39.30 29.92
C LEU A 43 5.44 -38.28 28.97
N PHE A 44 4.50 -37.46 29.47
CA PHE A 44 3.90 -36.39 28.69
C PHE A 44 4.96 -35.39 28.22
N SER A 45 5.85 -34.93 29.11
CA SER A 45 6.92 -33.99 28.73
C SER A 45 7.89 -34.58 27.70
N LYS A 46 8.18 -35.88 27.79
CA LYS A 46 9.06 -36.59 26.83
C LYS A 46 8.46 -36.76 25.43
N SER A 47 7.15 -36.51 25.26
CA SER A 47 6.49 -36.58 23.96
C SER A 47 6.72 -35.35 23.07
N PHE A 48 7.34 -34.29 23.60
CA PHE A 48 7.60 -33.05 22.88
C PHE A 48 9.10 -32.79 22.71
N SER A 49 9.43 -32.11 21.61
CA SER A 49 10.74 -31.49 21.41
C SER A 49 10.72 -30.08 22.01
N LEU A 50 11.86 -29.64 22.56
CA LEU A 50 12.04 -28.28 23.08
C LEU A 50 12.78 -27.43 22.04
N VAL A 51 12.14 -26.39 21.52
CA VAL A 51 12.72 -25.54 20.47
C VAL A 51 12.64 -24.06 20.86
N GLN A 52 13.81 -23.45 21.04
CA GLN A 52 13.94 -22.04 21.38
C GLN A 52 13.47 -21.14 20.23
N GLY A 53 12.76 -20.06 20.56
CA GLY A 53 12.27 -19.06 19.59
C GLY A 53 10.90 -19.37 18.98
N ILE A 54 10.25 -20.46 19.39
CA ILE A 54 8.89 -20.82 18.96
C ILE A 54 7.79 -20.04 19.69
N SER A 55 8.07 -19.57 20.91
CA SER A 55 7.12 -18.81 21.73
C SER A 55 7.27 -17.31 21.47
N ASN A 56 6.14 -16.60 21.44
CA ASN A 56 6.09 -15.15 21.22
C ASN A 56 6.41 -14.35 22.50
N SER A 57 6.48 -15.00 23.67
CA SER A 57 6.82 -14.36 24.94
C SER A 57 8.32 -14.12 25.09
N GLN A 58 8.69 -12.88 25.42
CA GLN A 58 10.07 -12.48 25.72
C GLN A 58 10.63 -13.14 26.99
N THR A 59 9.76 -13.66 27.86
CA THR A 59 10.14 -14.36 29.10
C THR A 59 9.94 -15.88 29.01
N SER A 60 9.82 -16.42 27.80
CA SER A 60 9.61 -17.85 27.57
C SER A 60 10.81 -18.71 27.95
N TYR A 61 10.57 -19.90 28.51
CA TYR A 61 11.61 -20.86 28.87
C TYR A 61 11.00 -22.27 29.06
N PRO A 62 11.78 -23.36 28.94
CA PRO A 62 11.25 -24.71 28.91
C PRO A 62 11.06 -25.25 30.33
N LYS A 63 9.88 -25.03 30.92
CA LYS A 63 9.54 -25.46 32.30
C LYS A 63 9.82 -26.96 32.55
N THR A 64 9.50 -27.80 31.57
CA THR A 64 9.67 -29.26 31.65
C THR A 64 11.13 -29.72 31.67
N ALA A 65 12.09 -28.88 31.30
CA ALA A 65 13.52 -29.23 31.32
C ALA A 65 14.04 -29.47 32.75
N SER A 66 13.34 -28.95 33.76
CA SER A 66 13.68 -29.10 35.18
C SER A 66 13.13 -30.39 35.82
N TRP A 67 12.24 -31.11 35.14
CA TRP A 67 11.54 -32.27 35.71
C TRP A 67 12.48 -33.46 35.84
N ARG A 68 12.44 -34.14 36.99
CA ARG A 68 13.34 -35.26 37.32
C ARG A 68 12.60 -36.31 38.14
N GLU A 69 12.91 -37.57 37.91
CA GLU A 69 12.26 -38.73 38.52
C GLU A 69 12.58 -38.88 40.03
N ASP A 70 13.66 -38.25 40.50
CA ASP A 70 14.09 -38.25 41.91
C ASP A 70 13.33 -37.26 42.79
N LYS A 71 12.42 -36.45 42.22
CA LYS A 71 11.62 -35.45 42.95
C LYS A 71 10.12 -35.67 42.73
N HIS A 72 9.33 -35.44 43.77
CA HIS A 72 7.88 -35.46 43.67
C HIS A 72 7.39 -34.34 42.74
N CYS A 73 6.48 -34.66 41.81
CA CYS A 73 6.05 -33.74 40.75
C CYS A 73 5.38 -32.45 41.25
N CYS A 74 4.87 -32.41 42.47
CA CYS A 74 4.37 -31.17 43.09
C CYS A 74 5.45 -30.10 43.34
N THR A 75 6.73 -30.44 43.17
CA THR A 75 7.85 -29.48 43.24
C THR A 75 8.34 -29.06 41.85
N TRP A 76 7.76 -29.62 40.79
CA TRP A 76 8.16 -29.32 39.43
C TRP A 76 7.59 -27.99 38.97
N ASP A 77 8.38 -27.28 38.16
CA ASP A 77 7.94 -26.03 37.57
C ASP A 77 6.72 -26.26 36.66
N GLY A 78 5.73 -25.38 36.77
CA GLY A 78 4.45 -25.50 36.08
C GLY A 78 3.46 -26.53 36.66
N VAL A 79 3.77 -27.24 37.76
CA VAL A 79 2.84 -28.22 38.37
C VAL A 79 2.25 -27.68 39.68
N GLU A 80 0.93 -27.64 39.77
CA GLU A 80 0.18 -27.25 40.98
C GLU A 80 -0.50 -28.49 41.60
N CYS A 81 -0.30 -28.68 42.90
CA CYS A 81 -0.93 -29.76 43.66
C CYS A 81 -1.87 -29.26 44.76
N ASP A 82 -2.90 -30.05 45.05
CA ASP A 82 -3.79 -29.80 46.19
C ASP A 82 -3.00 -29.91 47.50
N LYS A 83 -3.13 -28.89 48.37
CA LYS A 83 -2.37 -28.79 49.62
C LYS A 83 -2.70 -29.89 50.64
N ASN A 84 -3.87 -30.51 50.53
CA ASN A 84 -4.35 -31.51 51.50
C ASN A 84 -4.20 -32.94 50.96
N THR A 85 -4.35 -33.15 49.65
CA THR A 85 -4.29 -34.49 49.05
C THR A 85 -3.03 -34.77 48.25
N SER A 86 -2.17 -33.77 48.02
CA SER A 86 -0.97 -33.85 47.17
C SER A 86 -1.24 -34.34 45.74
N HIS A 87 -2.49 -34.28 45.27
CA HIS A 87 -2.86 -34.63 43.90
C HIS A 87 -2.57 -33.45 42.97
N VAL A 88 -2.12 -33.74 41.74
CA VAL A 88 -1.94 -32.72 40.70
C VAL A 88 -3.31 -32.16 40.31
N VAL A 89 -3.47 -30.85 40.49
CA VAL A 89 -4.71 -30.11 40.19
C VAL A 89 -4.50 -28.99 39.18
N GLY A 90 -3.26 -28.59 38.89
CA GLY A 90 -2.96 -27.62 37.85
C GLY A 90 -1.70 -27.97 37.07
N LEU A 91 -1.73 -27.66 35.78
CA LEU A 91 -0.59 -27.79 34.89
C LEU A 91 -0.50 -26.53 34.02
N ASP A 92 0.55 -25.75 34.21
CA ASP A 92 0.88 -24.55 33.43
C ASP A 92 2.21 -24.74 32.69
N LEU A 93 2.09 -25.10 31.43
CA LEU A 93 3.18 -25.19 30.47
C LEU A 93 3.08 -24.10 29.39
N SER A 94 2.48 -22.95 29.72
CA SER A 94 2.48 -21.81 28.78
C SER A 94 3.91 -21.37 28.44
N SER A 95 4.12 -20.93 27.19
CA SER A 95 5.40 -20.40 26.69
C SER A 95 6.60 -21.31 27.00
N SER A 96 6.40 -22.64 26.89
CA SER A 96 7.36 -23.66 27.36
C SER A 96 8.17 -24.32 26.24
N TRP A 97 8.16 -23.72 25.04
CA TRP A 97 8.91 -24.18 23.86
C TRP A 97 8.54 -25.59 23.39
N LEU A 98 7.33 -26.05 23.71
CA LEU A 98 6.88 -27.40 23.36
C LEU A 98 6.52 -27.46 21.87
N MET A 99 7.17 -28.36 21.15
CA MET A 99 6.87 -28.68 19.75
C MET A 99 6.53 -30.16 19.60
N GLY A 100 5.37 -30.48 19.03
CA GLY A 100 4.93 -31.86 18.81
C GLY A 100 3.41 -31.99 18.68
N HIS A 101 2.87 -33.18 18.91
CA HIS A 101 1.43 -33.44 18.83
C HIS A 101 0.89 -33.98 20.15
N ILE A 102 -0.32 -33.55 20.53
CA ILE A 102 -1.06 -34.19 21.62
C ILE A 102 -1.91 -35.31 21.01
N HIS A 103 -1.47 -36.55 21.13
CA HIS A 103 -2.24 -37.70 20.66
C HIS A 103 -3.37 -38.06 21.64
N SER A 104 -4.47 -38.65 21.15
CA SER A 104 -5.60 -39.13 21.98
C SER A 104 -5.20 -40.13 23.07
N ASN A 105 -4.10 -40.87 22.90
CA ASN A 105 -3.54 -41.77 23.91
C ASN A 105 -2.49 -41.10 24.82
N SER A 106 -2.40 -39.78 24.82
CA SER A 106 -1.46 -39.01 25.63
C SER A 106 -1.65 -39.30 27.11
N THR A 107 -0.53 -39.40 27.84
CA THR A 107 -0.53 -39.63 29.28
C THR A 107 -1.10 -38.46 30.07
N LEU A 108 -1.25 -37.29 29.45
CA LEU A 108 -1.96 -36.12 30.01
C LEU A 108 -3.37 -36.48 30.47
N PHE A 109 -4.08 -37.33 29.72
CA PHE A 109 -5.47 -37.69 30.00
C PHE A 109 -5.64 -38.67 31.17
N PHE A 110 -4.54 -39.13 31.78
CA PHE A 110 -4.55 -39.92 33.02
C PHE A 110 -4.51 -39.05 34.30
N LEU A 111 -4.73 -37.74 34.17
CA LEU A 111 -4.78 -36.79 35.28
C LEU A 111 -6.23 -36.31 35.54
N PRO A 112 -7.13 -37.16 36.08
CA PRO A 112 -8.57 -36.86 36.14
C PRO A 112 -8.92 -35.72 37.12
N ASN A 113 -8.02 -35.41 38.06
CA ASN A 113 -8.21 -34.38 39.08
C ASN A 113 -7.80 -32.97 38.63
N LEU A 114 -7.38 -32.81 37.38
CA LEU A 114 -6.91 -31.53 36.85
C LEU A 114 -8.06 -30.51 36.85
N ARG A 115 -7.80 -29.36 37.46
CA ARG A 115 -8.70 -28.19 37.56
C ARG A 115 -8.24 -27.05 36.67
N ARG A 116 -6.94 -26.94 36.38
CA ARG A 116 -6.36 -25.89 35.53
C ARG A 116 -5.39 -26.50 34.54
N LEU A 117 -5.56 -26.20 33.26
CA LEU A 117 -4.66 -26.61 32.21
C LEU A 117 -4.36 -25.42 31.31
N ASN A 118 -3.09 -25.02 31.28
CA ASN A 118 -2.59 -23.93 30.45
C ASN A 118 -1.44 -24.45 29.58
N LEU A 119 -1.69 -24.55 28.28
CA LEU A 119 -0.72 -24.97 27.26
C LEU A 119 -0.43 -23.86 26.24
N ALA A 120 -0.83 -22.62 26.53
CA ALA A 120 -0.75 -21.50 25.60
C ALA A 120 0.66 -21.22 25.06
N ASP A 121 0.76 -20.59 23.89
CA ASP A 121 2.03 -20.11 23.32
C ASP A 121 3.08 -21.24 23.15
N ASN A 122 2.64 -22.34 22.55
CA ASN A 122 3.45 -23.51 22.16
C ASN A 122 3.12 -23.91 20.71
N TRP A 123 3.77 -24.92 20.14
CA TRP A 123 3.60 -25.27 18.72
C TRP A 123 3.14 -26.71 18.54
N PHE A 124 1.82 -26.93 18.53
CA PHE A 124 1.24 -28.27 18.36
C PHE A 124 1.04 -28.70 16.89
N ASN A 125 1.73 -28.04 15.97
CA ASN A 125 1.94 -28.47 14.58
C ASN A 125 0.63 -28.72 13.80
N LEU A 126 -0.30 -27.77 13.85
CA LEU A 126 -1.60 -27.81 13.14
C LEU A 126 -2.43 -29.06 13.47
N SER A 127 -2.26 -29.62 14.68
CA SER A 127 -3.04 -30.78 15.13
C SER A 127 -4.49 -30.41 15.47
N LEU A 128 -5.37 -31.40 15.39
CA LEU A 128 -6.72 -31.30 15.96
C LEU A 128 -6.65 -31.28 17.48
N ILE A 129 -7.56 -30.56 18.14
CA ILE A 129 -7.76 -30.69 19.59
C ILE A 129 -8.35 -32.10 19.86
N PRO A 130 -7.69 -32.95 20.67
CA PRO A 130 -8.22 -34.27 21.00
C PRO A 130 -9.54 -34.21 21.79
N SER A 131 -10.48 -35.10 21.48
CA SER A 131 -11.76 -35.24 22.20
C SER A 131 -11.57 -35.58 23.68
N GLU A 132 -10.45 -36.23 24.03
CA GLU A 132 -10.12 -36.66 25.39
C GLU A 132 -9.92 -35.50 26.36
N PHE A 133 -9.75 -34.26 25.89
CA PHE A 133 -9.86 -33.07 26.74
C PHE A 133 -11.20 -33.02 27.51
N GLY A 134 -12.26 -33.59 26.95
CA GLY A 134 -13.55 -33.74 27.62
C GLY A 134 -13.55 -34.69 28.83
N ASN A 135 -12.48 -35.45 29.05
CA ASN A 135 -12.35 -36.36 30.21
C ASN A 135 -12.03 -35.62 31.51
N PHE A 136 -11.54 -34.37 31.45
CA PHE A 136 -11.22 -33.57 32.64
C PHE A 136 -12.48 -32.99 33.29
N LYS A 137 -13.32 -33.83 33.90
CA LYS A 137 -14.62 -33.40 34.48
C LYS A 137 -14.49 -32.35 35.60
N SER A 138 -13.33 -32.25 36.24
CA SER A 138 -13.00 -31.27 37.28
C SER A 138 -12.42 -29.96 36.74
N LEU A 139 -12.22 -29.83 35.42
CA LEU A 139 -11.54 -28.69 34.81
C LEU A 139 -12.38 -27.42 34.95
N THR A 140 -11.72 -26.37 35.44
CA THR A 140 -12.29 -25.04 35.63
C THR A 140 -11.67 -24.01 34.70
N HIS A 141 -10.39 -24.18 34.31
CA HIS A 141 -9.70 -23.27 33.42
C HIS A 141 -8.97 -24.08 32.36
N LEU A 142 -9.27 -23.81 31.09
CA LEU A 142 -8.60 -24.38 29.94
C LEU A 142 -8.08 -23.25 29.06
N ASN A 143 -6.76 -23.17 28.90
CA ASN A 143 -6.13 -22.23 27.98
C ASN A 143 -5.24 -23.00 26.99
N LEU A 144 -5.64 -22.95 25.71
CA LEU A 144 -4.91 -23.49 24.55
C LEU A 144 -4.59 -22.39 23.53
N SER A 145 -4.57 -21.12 23.94
CA SER A 145 -4.42 -19.98 23.03
C SER A 145 -3.06 -19.97 22.36
N LEU A 146 -2.95 -19.44 21.13
CA LEU A 146 -1.67 -19.26 20.44
C LEU A 146 -0.85 -20.55 20.39
N SER A 147 -1.49 -21.67 20.07
CA SER A 147 -0.90 -23.00 20.22
C SER A 147 -0.82 -23.80 18.92
N VAL A 148 -1.17 -23.16 17.80
CA VAL A 148 -1.15 -23.73 16.44
C VAL A 148 -2.01 -25.00 16.35
N PHE A 149 -3.16 -25.02 17.03
CA PHE A 149 -4.20 -26.03 16.78
C PHE A 149 -5.00 -25.65 15.53
N ALA A 150 -5.50 -26.66 14.83
CA ALA A 150 -6.33 -26.47 13.63
C ALA A 150 -7.56 -27.37 13.65
N GLY A 151 -8.56 -27.03 12.84
CA GLY A 151 -9.73 -27.88 12.58
C GLY A 151 -10.89 -27.68 13.56
N GLN A 152 -11.79 -28.64 13.63
CA GLN A 152 -13.04 -28.54 14.40
C GLN A 152 -12.79 -28.63 15.90
N ILE A 153 -13.45 -27.77 16.66
CA ILE A 153 -13.50 -27.88 18.13
C ILE A 153 -14.35 -29.12 18.51
N PRO A 154 -13.79 -30.09 19.25
CA PRO A 154 -14.51 -31.31 19.62
C PRO A 154 -15.71 -31.02 20.53
N PHE A 155 -16.82 -31.72 20.31
CA PHE A 155 -18.06 -31.47 21.07
C PHE A 155 -17.91 -31.83 22.55
N GLU A 156 -16.97 -32.68 22.91
CA GLU A 156 -16.68 -33.11 24.28
C GLU A 156 -16.24 -31.95 25.18
N ILE A 157 -15.67 -30.87 24.62
CA ILE A 157 -15.39 -29.64 25.37
C ILE A 157 -16.68 -29.07 25.99
N SER A 158 -17.82 -29.19 25.32
CA SER A 158 -19.12 -28.77 25.86
C SER A 158 -19.63 -29.62 27.02
N GLN A 159 -18.94 -30.71 27.38
CA GLN A 159 -19.27 -31.54 28.54
C GLN A 159 -18.51 -31.14 29.81
N LEU A 160 -17.58 -30.19 29.72
CA LEU A 160 -16.78 -29.68 30.86
C LEU A 160 -17.63 -28.72 31.72
N SER A 161 -18.67 -29.22 32.37
CA SER A 161 -19.68 -28.38 33.07
C SER A 161 -19.14 -27.52 34.22
N SER A 162 -17.94 -27.83 34.73
CA SER A 162 -17.24 -27.06 35.78
C SER A 162 -16.41 -25.90 35.23
N LEU A 163 -16.37 -25.70 33.90
CA LEU A 163 -15.50 -24.73 33.26
C LEU A 163 -15.94 -23.29 33.55
N VAL A 164 -14.98 -22.49 34.02
CA VAL A 164 -15.10 -21.08 34.38
C VAL A 164 -14.41 -20.18 33.36
N SER A 165 -13.27 -20.61 32.81
CA SER A 165 -12.54 -19.91 31.76
C SER A 165 -12.17 -20.86 30.62
N LEU A 166 -12.48 -20.45 29.39
CA LEU A 166 -12.11 -21.12 28.16
C LEU A 166 -11.44 -20.13 27.21
N ASP A 167 -10.17 -20.37 26.93
CA ASP A 167 -9.41 -19.61 25.93
C ASP A 167 -8.86 -20.57 24.88
N LEU A 168 -9.35 -20.42 23.66
CA LEU A 168 -8.92 -21.16 22.47
C LEU A 168 -8.40 -20.21 21.37
N SER A 169 -8.17 -18.94 21.70
CA SER A 169 -7.86 -17.89 20.73
C SER A 169 -6.55 -18.09 19.97
N GLU A 170 -6.37 -17.37 18.87
CA GLU A 170 -5.11 -17.35 18.10
C GLU A 170 -4.72 -18.77 17.60
N ASN A 171 -5.71 -19.53 17.11
CA ASN A 171 -5.56 -20.84 16.49
C ASN A 171 -6.41 -20.93 15.21
N GLU A 172 -6.17 -21.93 14.36
CA GLU A 172 -6.92 -22.17 13.11
C GLU A 172 -8.17 -23.04 13.34
N LEU A 173 -8.99 -22.65 14.32
CA LEU A 173 -10.12 -23.45 14.78
C LEU A 173 -11.44 -23.10 14.08
N LEU A 174 -12.33 -24.09 13.99
CA LEU A 174 -13.70 -23.95 13.50
C LEU A 174 -14.68 -24.38 14.59
N ILE A 175 -15.67 -23.52 14.88
CA ILE A 175 -16.82 -23.88 15.72
C ILE A 175 -18.10 -23.94 14.90
N GLU A 176 -18.72 -25.12 14.90
CA GLU A 176 -19.98 -25.35 14.20
C GLU A 176 -21.18 -25.03 15.09
N ALA A 177 -22.30 -24.66 14.46
CA ALA A 177 -23.55 -24.34 15.16
C ALA A 177 -24.02 -25.39 16.19
N PRO A 178 -23.93 -26.72 15.94
CA PRO A 178 -24.31 -27.72 16.94
C PRO A 178 -23.40 -27.72 18.17
N VAL A 179 -22.09 -27.52 17.98
CA VAL A 179 -21.11 -27.45 19.07
C VAL A 179 -21.35 -26.18 19.88
N TRP A 180 -21.49 -25.03 19.21
CA TRP A 180 -21.82 -23.75 19.84
C TRP A 180 -23.09 -23.84 20.69
N LYS A 181 -24.16 -24.44 20.16
CA LYS A 181 -25.43 -24.63 20.90
C LYS A 181 -25.24 -25.42 22.20
N ARG A 182 -24.32 -26.39 22.23
CA ARG A 182 -24.00 -27.15 23.45
C ARG A 182 -23.11 -26.37 24.39
N VAL A 183 -22.11 -25.64 23.87
CA VAL A 183 -21.24 -24.77 24.67
C VAL A 183 -22.08 -23.76 25.46
N ILE A 184 -22.99 -23.05 24.80
CA ILE A 184 -23.85 -22.06 25.46
C ILE A 184 -24.87 -22.69 26.40
N GLY A 185 -25.33 -23.92 26.14
CA GLY A 185 -26.35 -24.59 26.94
C GLY A 185 -25.81 -25.34 28.16
N ASN A 186 -24.63 -25.95 28.05
CA ASN A 186 -24.08 -26.83 29.07
C ASN A 186 -23.07 -26.14 30.00
N LEU A 187 -22.29 -25.18 29.48
CA LEU A 187 -21.21 -24.53 30.25
C LEU A 187 -21.77 -23.35 31.07
N THR A 188 -22.62 -23.68 32.04
CA THR A 188 -23.36 -22.70 32.86
C THR A 188 -22.51 -21.99 33.91
N GLN A 189 -21.25 -22.43 34.14
CA GLN A 189 -20.33 -21.78 35.08
C GLN A 189 -19.35 -20.81 34.40
N LEU A 190 -19.39 -20.72 33.07
CA LEU A 190 -18.44 -19.97 32.27
C LEU A 190 -18.55 -18.46 32.56
N ARG A 191 -17.39 -17.84 32.80
CA ARG A 191 -17.24 -16.40 33.10
C ARG A 191 -16.35 -15.72 32.07
N GLU A 192 -15.38 -16.46 31.54
CA GLU A 192 -14.46 -16.00 30.51
C GLU A 192 -14.51 -16.93 29.30
N LEU A 193 -14.78 -16.34 28.15
CA LEU A 193 -14.78 -17.03 26.86
C LEU A 193 -14.03 -16.17 25.85
N ILE A 194 -12.89 -16.67 25.39
CA ILE A 194 -12.02 -16.01 24.42
C ILE A 194 -11.83 -16.97 23.25
N LEU A 195 -12.37 -16.60 22.09
CA LEU A 195 -12.28 -17.40 20.85
C LEU A 195 -11.76 -16.55 19.69
N ASP A 196 -11.00 -15.48 19.97
CA ASP A 196 -10.45 -14.61 18.93
C ASP A 196 -9.72 -15.44 17.85
N PHE A 197 -9.88 -15.05 16.58
CA PHE A 197 -9.35 -15.76 15.40
C PHE A 197 -9.92 -17.17 15.14
N THR A 198 -10.99 -17.58 15.84
CA THR A 198 -11.72 -18.82 15.54
C THR A 198 -12.77 -18.57 14.45
N ASN A 199 -12.86 -19.43 13.43
CA ASN A 199 -13.92 -19.33 12.42
C ASN A 199 -15.29 -19.69 13.04
N MET A 200 -16.17 -18.69 13.12
CA MET A 200 -17.54 -18.81 13.61
C MET A 200 -18.57 -18.39 12.54
N SER A 201 -18.21 -18.42 11.26
CA SER A 201 -19.05 -17.94 10.15
C SER A 201 -20.43 -18.61 10.05
N SER A 202 -20.57 -19.83 10.58
CA SER A 202 -21.84 -20.58 10.63
C SER A 202 -22.78 -20.15 11.76
N ILE A 203 -22.30 -19.34 12.72
CA ILE A 203 -23.02 -18.99 13.95
C ILE A 203 -23.90 -17.76 13.74
N ARG A 204 -25.16 -17.86 14.17
CA ARG A 204 -26.09 -16.72 14.15
C ARG A 204 -25.85 -15.81 15.36
N PRO A 205 -25.72 -14.48 15.19
CA PRO A 205 -25.48 -13.52 16.28
C PRO A 205 -26.43 -13.62 17.46
N ASN A 206 -27.73 -13.86 17.20
CA ASN A 206 -28.72 -13.94 18.26
C ASN A 206 -28.44 -15.07 19.27
N SER A 207 -27.72 -16.12 18.85
CA SER A 207 -27.33 -17.21 19.75
C SER A 207 -26.30 -16.78 20.80
N LEU A 208 -25.54 -15.70 20.57
CA LEU A 208 -24.63 -15.11 21.56
C LEU A 208 -25.41 -14.60 22.79
N MET A 209 -26.66 -14.17 22.61
CA MET A 209 -27.51 -13.64 23.70
C MET A 209 -28.00 -14.72 24.66
N ASN A 210 -27.91 -15.99 24.26
CA ASN A 210 -28.27 -17.13 25.10
C ASN A 210 -27.16 -17.53 26.08
N LEU A 211 -25.98 -16.89 26.04
CA LEU A 211 -24.94 -16.99 27.08
C LEU A 211 -25.39 -16.43 28.44
N SER A 212 -26.54 -15.76 28.47
CA SER A 212 -27.11 -15.13 29.66
C SER A 212 -27.33 -16.08 30.83
N SER A 213 -27.76 -17.33 30.62
CA SER A 213 -28.00 -18.28 31.72
C SER A 213 -26.73 -18.69 32.48
N SER A 214 -25.57 -18.68 31.82
CA SER A 214 -24.26 -18.98 32.43
C SER A 214 -23.70 -17.77 33.18
N LEU A 215 -23.98 -16.57 32.67
CA LEU A 215 -23.43 -15.32 33.16
C LEU A 215 -24.33 -14.60 34.19
N THR A 216 -25.56 -15.11 34.43
CA THR A 216 -26.53 -14.57 35.41
C THR A 216 -26.51 -15.30 36.75
N THR A 217 -25.98 -16.53 36.84
CA THR A 217 -25.94 -17.30 38.09
C THR A 217 -24.84 -16.83 39.04
N LEU A 218 -25.19 -15.93 39.96
CA LEU A 218 -24.95 -16.18 41.40
C LEU A 218 -25.63 -15.12 42.28
N ARG A 219 -26.67 -15.53 43.02
CA ARG A 219 -26.91 -14.98 44.36
C ARG A 219 -27.61 -15.99 45.26
N LYS A 220 -26.82 -16.72 46.04
CA LYS A 220 -26.99 -17.06 47.47
C LYS A 220 -26.04 -18.21 47.82
N ASN A 221 -25.26 -18.02 48.88
CA ASN A 221 -24.29 -18.95 49.49
C ASN A 221 -22.85 -18.83 48.96
N ALA A 222 -22.14 -17.82 49.45
CA ALA A 222 -20.69 -17.79 49.47
C ALA A 222 -20.22 -17.44 50.89
N ASN A 223 -20.09 -18.48 51.73
CA ASN A 223 -19.19 -18.45 52.89
C ASN A 223 -17.95 -19.25 52.50
N ALA A 224 -17.05 -18.64 51.72
CA ALA A 224 -15.71 -19.16 51.49
C ALA A 224 -14.75 -18.01 51.17
N ASP A 225 -13.75 -17.79 52.02
CA ASP A 225 -12.83 -16.64 51.99
C ASP A 225 -11.90 -16.58 50.77
N TRP A 226 -11.85 -17.62 49.92
CA TRP A 226 -11.01 -17.61 48.71
C TRP A 226 -11.61 -16.84 47.52
N ALA A 227 -12.90 -16.44 47.59
CA ALA A 227 -13.54 -15.60 46.57
C ALA A 227 -13.20 -14.09 46.69
N LYS A 228 -12.40 -13.68 47.69
CA LYS A 228 -12.04 -12.28 47.90
C LYS A 228 -10.81 -11.80 47.08
N ASN A 229 -9.98 -12.71 46.56
CA ASN A 229 -8.75 -12.36 45.83
C ASN A 229 -8.73 -12.75 44.33
N ALA A 230 -9.83 -13.27 43.80
CA ALA A 230 -10.04 -13.40 42.36
C ALA A 230 -11.35 -12.69 42.00
N GLN A 231 -11.25 -11.40 41.70
CA GLN A 231 -12.33 -10.60 41.15
C GLN A 231 -12.65 -11.19 39.77
N SER A 232 -13.56 -12.17 39.68
CA SER A 232 -13.76 -12.94 38.44
C SER A 232 -14.29 -12.00 37.34
N LYS A 233 -13.39 -11.50 36.49
CA LYS A 233 -13.75 -10.69 35.33
C LYS A 233 -14.66 -11.53 34.43
N ARG A 234 -15.72 -10.93 33.94
CA ARG A 234 -16.62 -11.58 32.98
C ARG A 234 -16.29 -11.03 31.60
N ASN A 235 -15.62 -11.85 30.81
CA ASN A 235 -15.03 -11.47 29.54
C ASN A 235 -15.63 -12.31 28.42
N LEU A 236 -16.10 -11.64 27.38
CA LEU A 236 -16.43 -12.26 26.10
C LEU A 236 -15.63 -11.54 25.02
N SER A 237 -14.74 -12.28 24.35
CA SER A 237 -13.97 -11.79 23.21
C SER A 237 -14.10 -12.76 22.05
N LEU A 238 -14.64 -12.27 20.92
CA LEU A 238 -14.83 -13.01 19.67
C LEU A 238 -14.34 -12.16 18.50
N ARG A 239 -13.11 -11.64 18.58
CA ARG A 239 -12.51 -10.81 17.53
C ARG A 239 -12.07 -11.67 16.35
N TYR A 240 -12.16 -11.16 15.13
CA TYR A 240 -11.72 -11.90 13.93
C TYR A 240 -12.38 -13.29 13.79
N CYS A 241 -13.69 -13.37 14.04
CA CYS A 241 -14.42 -14.65 14.09
C CYS A 241 -15.33 -14.91 12.87
N ASP A 242 -15.27 -14.07 11.84
CA ASP A 242 -16.15 -14.12 10.66
C ASP A 242 -17.66 -14.08 10.99
N LEU A 243 -18.03 -13.56 12.17
CA LEU A 243 -19.44 -13.45 12.58
C LEU A 243 -20.18 -12.42 11.72
N ARG A 244 -21.41 -12.75 11.31
CA ARG A 244 -22.22 -11.91 10.41
C ARG A 244 -23.65 -11.77 10.90
N GLY A 245 -24.28 -10.63 10.57
CA GLY A 245 -25.69 -10.38 10.86
C GLY A 245 -25.89 -9.19 11.78
N LYS A 246 -27.05 -9.09 12.43
CA LYS A 246 -27.40 -7.94 13.28
C LYS A 246 -27.24 -8.26 14.76
N LEU A 247 -26.81 -7.26 15.53
CA LEU A 247 -26.87 -7.31 16.99
C LEU A 247 -28.25 -6.81 17.45
N GLU A 248 -29.01 -7.63 18.16
CA GLU A 248 -30.34 -7.25 18.68
C GLU A 248 -30.26 -6.58 20.05
N ASN A 249 -31.25 -5.75 20.40
CA ASN A 249 -31.28 -5.01 21.68
C ASN A 249 -31.48 -5.90 22.93
N ASN A 250 -31.70 -7.21 22.77
CA ASN A 250 -31.92 -8.16 23.87
C ASN A 250 -30.64 -8.49 24.70
N ILE A 251 -29.56 -7.72 24.52
CA ILE A 251 -28.25 -7.90 25.19
C ILE A 251 -28.31 -7.62 26.71
N LEU A 252 -29.38 -6.99 27.21
CA LEU A 252 -29.58 -6.73 28.65
C LEU A 252 -29.55 -8.00 29.52
N CYS A 253 -29.56 -9.19 28.92
CA CYS A 253 -29.40 -10.47 29.60
C CYS A 253 -27.96 -10.79 30.06
N LEU A 254 -26.97 -9.90 29.86
CA LEU A 254 -25.57 -10.05 30.33
C LEU A 254 -25.18 -9.04 31.44
N PRO A 255 -25.91 -8.94 32.57
CA PRO A 255 -25.79 -7.81 33.51
C PRO A 255 -24.45 -7.71 34.26
N SER A 256 -23.65 -8.77 34.24
CA SER A 256 -22.37 -8.84 34.97
C SER A 256 -21.13 -8.73 34.07
N ILE A 257 -21.31 -8.54 32.75
CA ILE A 257 -20.18 -8.49 31.81
C ILE A 257 -19.31 -7.25 32.04
N GLN A 258 -18.00 -7.43 31.97
CA GLN A 258 -17.01 -6.36 32.13
C GLN A 258 -16.31 -6.05 30.80
N THR A 259 -15.97 -7.08 30.03
CA THR A 259 -15.37 -6.96 28.70
C THR A 259 -16.27 -7.61 27.69
N PHE A 260 -16.68 -6.85 26.67
CA PHE A 260 -17.43 -7.34 25.53
C PHE A 260 -16.76 -6.84 24.25
N ASP A 261 -16.06 -7.72 23.55
CA ASP A 261 -15.33 -7.39 22.33
C ASP A 261 -15.74 -8.31 21.17
N LEU A 262 -16.34 -7.72 20.14
CA LEU A 262 -16.74 -8.36 18.89
C LEU A 262 -16.09 -7.65 17.68
N SER A 263 -14.96 -6.97 17.89
CA SER A 263 -14.30 -6.19 16.84
C SER A 263 -13.79 -7.07 15.69
N HIS A 264 -13.60 -6.51 14.51
CA HIS A 264 -13.13 -7.23 13.31
C HIS A 264 -14.03 -8.40 12.91
N ASN A 265 -15.31 -8.11 12.73
CA ASN A 265 -16.31 -9.05 12.22
C ASN A 265 -17.14 -8.37 11.10
N SER A 266 -18.26 -8.96 10.70
CA SER A 266 -19.18 -8.40 9.70
C SER A 266 -20.57 -8.14 10.31
N PHE A 267 -20.62 -7.64 11.55
CA PHE A 267 -21.88 -7.21 12.16
C PHE A 267 -22.42 -5.96 11.46
N SER A 268 -23.72 -5.97 11.13
CA SER A 268 -24.42 -4.90 10.43
C SER A 268 -25.67 -4.45 11.19
N GLY A 269 -26.29 -3.36 10.76
CA GLY A 269 -27.50 -2.83 11.38
C GLY A 269 -27.20 -1.84 12.52
N LEU A 270 -28.24 -1.48 13.26
CA LEU A 270 -28.14 -0.42 14.27
C LEU A 270 -27.29 -0.86 15.47
N LEU A 271 -26.47 0.07 15.97
CA LEU A 271 -25.75 -0.10 17.22
C LEU A 271 -26.75 -0.32 18.39
N PRO A 272 -26.65 -1.42 19.15
CA PRO A 272 -27.58 -1.68 20.24
C PRO A 272 -27.36 -0.73 21.43
N SER A 273 -28.31 0.18 21.64
CA SER A 273 -28.26 1.15 22.75
C SER A 273 -28.22 0.50 24.15
N SER A 274 -28.76 -0.72 24.28
CA SER A 274 -28.80 -1.44 25.55
C SER A 274 -27.43 -1.84 26.09
N LEU A 275 -26.41 -1.98 25.23
CA LEU A 275 -25.02 -2.23 25.62
C LEU A 275 -24.49 -1.13 26.56
N PHE A 276 -24.90 0.10 26.30
CA PHE A 276 -24.48 1.29 27.05
C PHE A 276 -25.24 1.45 28.39
N ASN A 277 -26.10 0.51 28.74
CA ASN A 277 -26.81 0.48 30.03
C ASN A 277 -26.34 -0.66 30.94
N LEU A 278 -25.29 -1.39 30.55
CA LEU A 278 -24.74 -2.49 31.33
C LEU A 278 -23.91 -1.94 32.51
N PRO A 279 -24.25 -2.29 33.77
CA PRO A 279 -23.75 -1.57 34.95
C PRO A 279 -22.28 -1.87 35.27
N ASN A 280 -21.74 -3.01 34.82
CA ASN A 280 -20.37 -3.44 35.12
C ASN A 280 -19.43 -3.34 33.91
N LEU A 281 -19.91 -2.82 32.78
CA LEU A 281 -19.15 -2.78 31.54
C LEU A 281 -17.97 -1.79 31.68
N SER A 282 -16.77 -2.31 31.45
CA SER A 282 -15.51 -1.58 31.50
C SER A 282 -14.89 -1.44 30.11
N THR A 283 -15.01 -2.47 29.26
CA THR A 283 -14.44 -2.51 27.91
C THR A 283 -15.52 -2.90 26.92
N LEU A 284 -15.73 -2.06 25.92
CA LEU A 284 -16.64 -2.32 24.80
C LEU A 284 -15.89 -2.19 23.48
N GLY A 285 -15.77 -3.30 22.76
CA GLY A 285 -15.17 -3.36 21.42
C GLY A 285 -16.17 -3.82 20.37
N LEU A 286 -16.45 -2.97 19.39
CA LEU A 286 -17.24 -3.28 18.20
C LEU A 286 -16.60 -2.68 16.93
N GLY A 287 -15.31 -2.31 17.00
CA GLY A 287 -14.61 -1.69 15.88
C GLY A 287 -14.47 -2.64 14.68
N ASN A 288 -14.21 -2.11 13.48
CA ASN A 288 -14.05 -2.90 12.26
C ASN A 288 -15.25 -3.81 12.00
N ASN A 289 -16.43 -3.20 11.87
CA ASN A 289 -17.71 -3.85 11.55
C ASN A 289 -18.48 -2.97 10.54
N GLN A 290 -19.77 -3.25 10.33
CA GLN A 290 -20.66 -2.51 9.42
C GLN A 290 -21.84 -1.89 10.19
N LEU A 291 -21.63 -1.50 11.45
CA LEU A 291 -22.68 -0.94 12.30
C LEU A 291 -23.03 0.48 11.86
N VAL A 292 -24.32 0.83 11.97
CA VAL A 292 -24.88 2.14 11.59
C VAL A 292 -25.65 2.77 12.75
N GLY A 293 -25.98 4.05 12.58
CA GLY A 293 -26.80 4.81 13.53
C GLY A 293 -25.98 5.55 14.59
N PRO A 294 -26.65 6.33 15.44
CA PRO A 294 -25.97 7.18 16.41
C PRO A 294 -25.62 6.44 17.70
N LEU A 295 -24.67 7.01 18.44
CA LEU A 295 -24.49 6.68 19.86
C LEU A 295 -25.75 7.08 20.63
N PRO A 296 -26.16 6.31 21.67
CA PRO A 296 -27.36 6.64 22.45
C PRO A 296 -27.20 7.99 23.15
N SER A 297 -28.29 8.78 23.20
CA SER A 297 -28.27 10.10 23.85
C SER A 297 -28.25 10.03 25.39
N HIS A 298 -28.74 8.93 25.96
CA HIS A 298 -28.81 8.69 27.40
C HIS A 298 -28.29 7.30 27.75
N VAL A 299 -27.57 7.22 28.88
CA VAL A 299 -26.95 5.99 29.38
C VAL A 299 -27.10 5.93 30.91
N SER A 300 -27.30 4.73 31.45
CA SER A 300 -27.30 4.46 32.90
C SER A 300 -25.86 4.37 33.40
N SER A 301 -25.55 4.94 34.58
CA SER A 301 -24.22 4.97 35.26
C SER A 301 -23.11 4.09 34.64
N LEU A 302 -22.47 4.56 33.56
CA LEU A 302 -21.37 3.88 32.89
C LEU A 302 -20.04 4.18 33.57
N ASN A 303 -19.20 3.17 33.71
CA ASN A 303 -17.81 3.32 34.18
C ASN A 303 -16.82 2.68 33.21
N LEU A 304 -16.94 3.04 31.92
CA LEU A 304 -16.08 2.54 30.85
C LEU A 304 -14.64 3.02 31.01
N ARG A 305 -13.69 2.11 30.76
CA ARG A 305 -12.27 2.37 30.58
C ARG A 305 -11.87 2.40 29.11
N VAL A 306 -12.44 1.51 28.31
CA VAL A 306 -12.07 1.34 26.90
C VAL A 306 -13.33 1.30 26.05
N LEU A 307 -13.37 2.15 25.02
CA LEU A 307 -14.41 2.15 23.99
C LEU A 307 -13.79 2.13 22.59
N PHE A 308 -13.97 1.02 21.88
CA PHE A 308 -13.51 0.82 20.50
C PHE A 308 -14.68 0.65 19.55
N LEU A 309 -14.98 1.68 18.75
CA LEU A 309 -16.03 1.67 17.73
C LEU A 309 -15.51 2.10 16.36
N SER A 310 -14.19 2.25 16.18
CA SER A 310 -13.60 2.70 14.93
C SER A 310 -13.96 1.82 13.73
N SER A 311 -13.86 2.37 12.52
CA SER A 311 -14.09 1.65 11.26
C SER A 311 -15.45 0.97 11.22
N ASN A 312 -16.49 1.81 11.29
CA ASN A 312 -17.90 1.46 11.14
C ASN A 312 -18.60 2.57 10.32
N PHE A 313 -19.93 2.51 10.21
CA PHE A 313 -20.75 3.53 9.56
C PHE A 313 -21.60 4.32 10.57
N LEU A 314 -21.11 4.49 11.81
CA LEU A 314 -21.83 5.20 12.89
C LEU A 314 -21.91 6.69 12.58
N ASN A 315 -23.03 7.32 12.93
CA ASN A 315 -23.31 8.71 12.55
C ASN A 315 -23.90 9.54 13.70
N GLY A 316 -24.36 10.76 13.41
CA GLY A 316 -24.91 11.66 14.43
C GLY A 316 -23.83 12.37 15.25
N THR A 317 -24.25 13.03 16.33
CA THR A 317 -23.36 13.82 17.19
C THR A 317 -22.81 13.00 18.36
N LEU A 318 -21.61 13.32 18.82
CA LEU A 318 -21.04 12.72 20.04
C LEU A 318 -21.84 13.16 21.28
N PRO A 319 -22.38 12.22 22.09
CA PRO A 319 -23.24 12.55 23.22
C PRO A 319 -22.45 13.02 24.45
N THR A 320 -23.07 13.86 25.29
CA THR A 320 -22.40 14.54 26.41
C THR A 320 -21.87 13.62 27.51
N TRP A 321 -22.47 12.44 27.69
CA TRP A 321 -22.01 11.45 28.66
C TRP A 321 -20.60 10.96 28.34
N LEU A 322 -20.21 10.91 27.05
CA LEU A 322 -18.90 10.44 26.61
C LEU A 322 -17.76 11.27 27.20
N PHE A 323 -17.98 12.59 27.28
CA PHE A 323 -17.01 13.55 27.83
C PHE A 323 -17.03 13.63 29.37
N SER A 324 -17.94 12.91 30.02
CA SER A 324 -18.17 12.93 31.48
C SER A 324 -17.79 11.61 32.16
N LEU A 325 -17.08 10.70 31.49
CA LEU A 325 -16.66 9.42 32.04
C LEU A 325 -15.33 9.56 32.82
N PRO A 326 -15.29 9.25 34.13
CA PRO A 326 -14.10 9.48 34.97
C PRO A 326 -12.98 8.47 34.81
N SER A 327 -13.28 7.27 34.32
CA SER A 327 -12.33 6.17 34.19
C SER A 327 -11.91 5.88 32.75
N LEU A 328 -12.34 6.68 31.78
CA LEU A 328 -12.12 6.41 30.35
C LEU A 328 -10.65 6.68 30.00
N GLU A 329 -9.92 5.63 29.65
CA GLU A 329 -8.49 5.63 29.32
C GLU A 329 -8.27 5.61 27.80
N VAL A 330 -9.16 4.92 27.07
CA VAL A 330 -9.04 4.71 25.63
C VAL A 330 -10.36 4.98 24.93
N LEU A 331 -10.34 5.87 23.92
CA LEU A 331 -11.51 6.21 23.12
C LEU A 331 -11.16 6.23 21.63
N TYR A 332 -11.54 5.17 20.91
CA TYR A 332 -11.37 5.09 19.45
C TYR A 332 -12.72 5.06 18.75
N LEU A 333 -13.04 6.16 18.06
CA LEU A 333 -14.24 6.36 17.24
C LEU A 333 -13.87 6.73 15.79
N GLY A 334 -12.60 6.58 15.41
CA GLY A 334 -12.11 6.98 14.10
C GLY A 334 -12.76 6.22 12.95
N ASP A 335 -12.68 6.75 11.73
CA ASP A 335 -13.21 6.10 10.52
C ASP A 335 -14.71 5.76 10.66
N ASN A 336 -15.52 6.80 10.82
CA ASN A 336 -16.96 6.77 10.97
C ASN A 336 -17.60 8.00 10.28
N GLN A 337 -18.87 8.28 10.55
CA GLN A 337 -19.65 9.39 9.96
C GLN A 337 -20.11 10.39 11.04
N PHE A 338 -19.42 10.51 12.17
CA PHE A 338 -19.80 11.43 13.25
C PHE A 338 -19.69 12.90 12.82
N VAL A 339 -20.64 13.72 13.26
CA VAL A 339 -20.75 15.15 12.96
C VAL A 339 -20.83 15.97 14.25
N GLY A 340 -20.75 17.29 14.14
CA GLY A 340 -20.88 18.22 15.27
C GLY A 340 -19.55 18.54 15.94
N GLU A 341 -19.64 19.25 17.07
CA GLU A 341 -18.48 19.69 17.85
C GLU A 341 -18.06 18.65 18.89
N ILE A 342 -16.76 18.65 19.21
CA ILE A 342 -16.19 17.83 20.28
C ILE A 342 -16.45 18.55 21.61
N GLY A 343 -17.20 17.91 22.51
CA GLY A 343 -17.53 18.46 23.83
C GLY A 343 -16.33 18.58 24.77
N GLU A 344 -16.50 19.27 25.90
CA GLU A 344 -15.45 19.43 26.91
C GLU A 344 -15.30 18.20 27.80
N PHE A 345 -14.10 17.59 27.81
CA PHE A 345 -13.76 16.53 28.75
C PHE A 345 -13.70 17.05 30.19
N LYS A 346 -14.43 16.38 31.09
CA LYS A 346 -14.48 16.70 32.53
C LYS A 346 -13.32 16.10 33.33
N TYR A 347 -12.75 15.01 32.84
CA TYR A 347 -11.69 14.23 33.51
C TYR A 347 -10.49 14.06 32.59
N ASN A 348 -9.33 13.76 33.17
CA ASN A 348 -8.04 13.66 32.48
C ASN A 348 -7.50 12.21 32.42
N SER A 349 -8.38 11.22 32.55
CA SER A 349 -8.02 9.79 32.52
C SER A 349 -7.55 9.29 31.15
N LEU A 350 -7.93 9.97 30.07
CA LEU A 350 -7.61 9.55 28.70
C LEU A 350 -6.10 9.54 28.44
N MET A 351 -5.65 8.43 27.90
CA MET A 351 -4.29 8.21 27.39
C MET A 351 -4.28 8.14 25.86
N TYR A 352 -5.32 7.54 25.26
CA TYR A 352 -5.40 7.34 23.81
C TYR A 352 -6.73 7.86 23.27
N LEU A 353 -6.67 8.79 22.32
CA LEU A 353 -7.84 9.40 21.69
C LEU A 353 -7.71 9.35 20.17
N ASN A 354 -8.63 8.62 19.52
CA ASN A 354 -8.74 8.59 18.07
C ASN A 354 -10.17 8.97 17.64
N LEU A 355 -10.28 10.15 17.02
CA LEU A 355 -11.50 10.65 16.39
C LEU A 355 -11.29 10.94 14.90
N GLY A 356 -10.21 10.44 14.30
CA GLY A 356 -9.85 10.70 12.91
C GLY A 356 -10.88 10.17 11.92
N TYR A 357 -10.81 10.59 10.66
CA TYR A 357 -11.68 10.15 9.57
C TYR A 357 -13.17 10.22 9.92
N ASN A 358 -13.63 11.41 10.31
CA ASN A 358 -15.02 11.71 10.62
C ASN A 358 -15.41 13.06 9.97
N LYS A 359 -16.57 13.61 10.35
CA LYS A 359 -17.08 14.91 9.87
C LYS A 359 -17.22 15.92 11.02
N LEU A 360 -16.36 15.80 12.04
CA LEU A 360 -16.36 16.67 13.21
C LEU A 360 -15.86 18.06 12.84
N HIS A 361 -16.38 19.09 13.49
CA HIS A 361 -16.02 20.48 13.24
C HIS A 361 -15.88 21.30 14.53
N GLY A 362 -15.53 22.57 14.40
CA GLY A 362 -15.36 23.49 15.53
C GLY A 362 -13.93 23.49 16.09
N SER A 363 -13.75 24.20 17.20
CA SER A 363 -12.45 24.36 17.85
C SER A 363 -12.23 23.34 18.98
N ILE A 364 -11.07 22.69 19.02
CA ILE A 364 -10.81 21.61 19.99
C ILE A 364 -9.89 22.00 21.16
N LEU A 365 -9.23 23.16 21.09
CA LEU A 365 -8.09 23.53 21.93
C LEU A 365 -8.34 23.40 23.45
N ARG A 366 -9.49 23.89 23.93
CA ARG A 366 -9.82 23.90 25.36
C ARG A 366 -10.15 22.52 25.91
N SER A 367 -10.76 21.66 25.10
CA SER A 367 -11.19 20.33 25.54
C SER A 367 -9.99 19.39 25.69
N VAL A 368 -9.12 19.34 24.68
CA VAL A 368 -7.99 18.40 24.65
C VAL A 368 -6.83 18.83 25.55
N SER A 369 -6.60 20.14 25.74
CA SER A 369 -5.51 20.63 26.61
C SER A 369 -5.64 20.23 28.09
N ARG A 370 -6.82 19.80 28.53
CA ARG A 370 -7.04 19.25 29.90
C ARG A 370 -6.58 17.80 30.05
N LEU A 371 -6.42 17.07 28.94
CA LEU A 371 -6.08 15.65 28.94
C LEU A 371 -4.57 15.43 29.07
N VAL A 372 -4.01 15.81 30.21
CA VAL A 372 -2.56 15.81 30.48
C VAL A 372 -1.89 14.43 30.43
N ASN A 373 -2.67 13.35 30.48
CA ASN A 373 -2.20 11.97 30.40
C ASN A 373 -2.16 11.42 28.97
N LEU A 374 -2.57 12.19 27.96
CA LEU A 374 -2.54 11.74 26.56
C LEU A 374 -1.13 11.40 26.11
N THR A 375 -1.00 10.21 25.53
CA THR A 375 0.16 9.70 24.81
C THR A 375 -0.09 9.72 23.31
N GLU A 376 -1.32 9.44 22.87
CA GLU A 376 -1.67 9.42 21.45
C GLU A 376 -2.94 10.22 21.14
N LEU A 377 -2.86 11.08 20.13
CA LEU A 377 -3.95 11.90 19.65
C LEU A 377 -4.06 11.86 18.12
N TYR A 378 -5.12 11.22 17.63
CA TYR A 378 -5.47 11.18 16.21
C TYR A 378 -6.77 11.91 15.95
N LEU A 379 -6.69 13.00 15.19
CA LEU A 379 -7.81 13.85 14.79
C LEU A 379 -7.88 14.04 13.27
N SER A 380 -7.07 13.31 12.51
CA SER A 380 -6.90 13.50 11.08
C SER A 380 -8.21 13.39 10.29
N SER A 381 -8.27 14.01 9.11
CA SER A 381 -9.40 13.92 8.19
C SER A 381 -10.74 14.26 8.87
N ASN A 382 -10.83 15.48 9.39
CA ASN A 382 -12.05 16.10 9.92
C ASN A 382 -12.15 17.54 9.38
N ASN A 383 -13.11 18.32 9.88
CA ASN A 383 -13.27 19.75 9.57
C ASN A 383 -12.97 20.63 10.79
N LEU A 384 -11.93 20.28 11.57
CA LEU A 384 -11.57 20.96 12.81
C LEU A 384 -10.73 22.21 12.54
N SER A 385 -10.90 23.21 13.41
CA SER A 385 -9.99 24.34 13.51
C SER A 385 -9.12 24.18 14.77
N ILE A 386 -7.82 24.03 14.57
CA ILE A 386 -6.86 23.67 15.62
C ILE A 386 -5.78 24.74 15.70
N MET A 387 -5.55 25.25 16.90
CA MET A 387 -4.47 26.20 17.17
C MET A 387 -3.35 25.51 17.95
N LEU A 388 -2.23 25.21 17.29
CA LEU A 388 -1.04 24.69 17.95
C LEU A 388 -0.24 25.83 18.57
N GLY A 389 0.07 25.72 19.87
CA GLY A 389 0.79 26.78 20.59
C GLY A 389 1.07 26.45 22.04
N SER A 390 1.47 27.48 22.81
CA SER A 390 1.91 27.36 24.20
C SER A 390 0.91 26.67 25.12
N GLU A 391 -0.39 26.94 24.95
CA GLU A 391 -1.46 26.35 25.77
C GLU A 391 -1.43 24.81 25.69
N MET A 392 -1.44 24.25 24.48
CA MET A 392 -1.39 22.80 24.27
C MET A 392 -0.04 22.21 24.70
N PHE A 393 1.07 22.82 24.27
CA PHE A 393 2.41 22.30 24.54
C PHE A 393 2.79 22.32 26.03
N SER A 394 2.26 23.27 26.80
CA SER A 394 2.51 23.34 28.25
C SER A 394 1.85 22.21 29.04
N LYS A 395 0.80 21.60 28.49
CA LYS A 395 -0.04 20.60 29.17
C LYS A 395 0.23 19.16 28.70
N LEU A 396 0.35 18.93 27.38
CA LEU A 396 0.45 17.59 26.79
C LEU A 396 1.89 17.09 26.71
N LYS A 397 2.58 17.01 27.85
CA LYS A 397 4.01 16.66 27.89
C LYS A 397 4.31 15.18 27.61
N ASN A 398 3.32 14.31 27.82
CA ASN A 398 3.42 12.87 27.60
C ASN A 398 3.11 12.44 26.16
N LEU A 399 2.77 13.39 25.28
CA LEU A 399 2.32 13.09 23.93
C LEU A 399 3.48 12.54 23.08
N GLU A 400 3.29 11.33 22.56
CA GLU A 400 4.21 10.60 21.69
C GLU A 400 3.78 10.67 20.23
N THR A 401 2.46 10.60 19.97
CA THR A 401 1.89 10.66 18.62
C THR A 401 0.85 11.78 18.52
N LEU A 402 1.02 12.62 17.50
CA LEU A 402 0.10 13.69 17.14
C LEU A 402 -0.21 13.65 15.64
N ASP A 403 -1.43 13.26 15.29
CA ASP A 403 -1.92 13.31 13.92
C ASP A 403 -3.10 14.28 13.81
N LEU A 404 -2.85 15.41 13.15
CA LEU A 404 -3.85 16.45 12.88
C LEU A 404 -4.09 16.64 11.38
N SER A 405 -3.57 15.73 10.56
CA SER A 405 -3.57 15.85 9.10
C SER A 405 -4.96 16.10 8.54
N ASN A 406 -5.08 16.82 7.43
CA ASN A 406 -6.36 17.09 6.76
C ASN A 406 -7.38 17.75 7.72
N ASN A 407 -6.96 18.85 8.36
CA ASN A 407 -7.76 19.78 9.15
C ASN A 407 -7.24 21.21 8.94
N SER A 408 -7.89 22.23 9.52
CA SER A 408 -7.35 23.59 9.52
C SER A 408 -6.45 23.81 10.74
N VAL A 409 -5.13 23.84 10.55
CA VAL A 409 -4.15 24.00 11.63
C VAL A 409 -3.47 25.36 11.56
N SER A 410 -3.60 26.16 12.61
CA SER A 410 -2.88 27.42 12.82
C SER A 410 -1.77 27.23 13.85
N ILE A 411 -0.56 27.70 13.55
CA ILE A 411 0.62 27.51 14.40
C ILE A 411 1.07 28.82 15.02
N ASN A 412 1.16 28.87 16.34
CA ASN A 412 1.71 30.01 17.07
C ASN A 412 3.24 29.85 17.26
N ASN A 413 3.99 30.47 16.36
CA ASN A 413 5.45 30.43 16.32
C ASN A 413 6.16 31.33 17.37
N ASN A 414 5.43 31.92 18.33
CA ASN A 414 6.01 32.77 19.39
C ASN A 414 6.39 32.01 20.67
N ALA A 415 6.05 30.71 20.77
CA ALA A 415 6.21 29.93 21.99
C ALA A 415 7.54 29.17 22.03
N ALA A 416 8.28 29.28 23.15
CA ALA A 416 9.51 28.53 23.43
C ALA A 416 9.21 27.16 24.09
N HIS A 417 8.16 26.47 23.65
CA HIS A 417 7.72 25.20 24.25
C HIS A 417 7.82 24.07 23.24
N ALA A 418 8.24 22.91 23.73
CA ALA A 418 8.40 21.69 22.94
C ALA A 418 7.45 20.61 23.45
N LEU A 419 7.21 19.61 22.61
CA LEU A 419 6.64 18.33 23.02
C LEU A 419 7.81 17.34 23.17
N PRO A 420 8.31 17.10 24.40
CA PRO A 420 9.60 16.42 24.62
C PRO A 420 9.57 14.93 24.25
N ASN A 421 8.41 14.28 24.38
CA ASN A 421 8.25 12.85 24.10
C ASN A 421 7.72 12.57 22.69
N LEU A 422 7.53 13.61 21.87
CA LEU A 422 6.94 13.47 20.55
C LEU A 422 7.85 12.68 19.61
N GLN A 423 7.32 11.57 19.11
CA GLN A 423 7.98 10.64 18.20
C GLN A 423 7.35 10.70 16.80
N TYR A 424 6.03 10.87 16.72
CA TYR A 424 5.29 10.86 15.46
C TYR A 424 4.46 12.14 15.30
N LEU A 425 4.74 12.90 14.25
CA LEU A 425 3.99 14.11 13.91
C LEU A 425 3.49 14.05 12.47
N TYR A 426 2.17 14.13 12.33
CA TYR A 426 1.49 14.19 11.04
C TYR A 426 0.66 15.46 10.95
N LEU A 427 1.03 16.33 10.01
CA LEU A 427 0.36 17.59 9.70
C LEU A 427 0.15 17.73 8.20
N ALA A 428 -0.02 16.62 7.46
CA ALA A 428 -0.28 16.68 6.03
C ALA A 428 -1.60 17.41 5.74
N TYR A 429 -1.73 18.07 4.57
CA TYR A 429 -3.00 18.71 4.16
C TYR A 429 -3.60 19.67 5.21
N SER A 430 -2.76 20.36 5.98
CA SER A 430 -3.18 21.13 7.17
C SER A 430 -3.23 22.65 6.96
N ASN A 431 -3.04 23.11 5.73
CA ASN A 431 -2.98 24.52 5.33
C ASN A 431 -1.88 25.34 6.06
N ILE A 432 -0.78 24.69 6.42
CA ILE A 432 0.36 25.32 7.11
C ILE A 432 1.20 26.09 6.10
N SER A 433 1.56 27.34 6.42
CA SER A 433 2.38 28.20 5.55
C SER A 433 3.82 28.39 6.00
N GLU A 434 4.17 28.05 7.24
CA GLU A 434 5.51 28.24 7.80
C GLU A 434 5.94 27.02 8.61
N PHE A 435 7.25 26.78 8.70
CA PHE A 435 7.77 25.69 9.52
C PHE A 435 7.39 25.88 11.01
N PRO A 436 6.87 24.83 11.68
CA PRO A 436 6.59 24.90 13.11
C PRO A 436 7.89 25.03 13.93
N ILE A 437 8.09 26.17 14.60
CA ILE A 437 9.37 26.47 15.29
C ILE A 437 9.61 25.54 16.48
N PHE A 438 8.56 24.98 17.08
CA PHE A 438 8.68 24.05 18.21
C PHE A 438 9.49 22.80 17.85
N LEU A 439 9.52 22.40 16.58
CA LEU A 439 10.29 21.25 16.09
C LEU A 439 11.77 21.37 16.40
N ARG A 440 12.31 22.59 16.44
CA ARG A 440 13.71 22.87 16.81
C ARG A 440 14.11 22.27 18.17
N LEU A 441 13.13 22.11 19.06
CA LEU A 441 13.36 21.61 20.42
C LEU A 441 12.98 20.12 20.56
N THR A 442 12.53 19.47 19.48
CA THR A 442 12.09 18.08 19.50
C THR A 442 13.25 17.15 19.13
N THR A 443 13.78 16.42 20.12
CA THR A 443 14.97 15.59 19.95
C THR A 443 14.68 14.11 19.69
N ASN A 444 13.46 13.65 19.98
CA ASN A 444 13.08 12.23 19.89
C ASN A 444 12.18 11.91 18.68
N LEU A 445 12.05 12.86 17.75
CA LEU A 445 11.15 12.73 16.61
C LEU A 445 11.67 11.67 15.64
N GLN A 446 10.82 10.69 15.34
CA GLN A 446 11.10 9.57 14.46
C GLN A 446 10.42 9.72 13.10
N TYR A 447 9.20 10.28 13.09
CA TYR A 447 8.37 10.45 11.92
C TYR A 447 7.86 11.90 11.82
N LEU A 448 8.17 12.56 10.69
CA LEU A 448 7.71 13.91 10.39
C LEU A 448 7.02 13.95 9.03
N ASP A 449 5.73 14.24 9.01
CA ASP A 449 4.97 14.51 7.79
C ASP A 449 4.39 15.92 7.82
N LEU A 450 4.93 16.78 6.96
CA LEU A 450 4.49 18.14 6.67
C LEU A 450 4.05 18.28 5.19
N SER A 451 3.75 17.16 4.53
CA SER A 451 3.43 17.13 3.10
C SER A 451 2.13 17.86 2.76
N ASN A 452 1.97 18.24 1.50
CA ASN A 452 0.71 18.80 0.98
C ASN A 452 0.24 20.04 1.76
N ASN A 453 1.17 20.96 2.02
CA ASN A 453 0.92 22.22 2.70
C ASN A 453 1.33 23.40 1.81
N GLN A 454 1.32 24.61 2.36
CA GLN A 454 1.71 25.84 1.67
C GLN A 454 3.02 26.40 2.25
N ILE A 455 3.89 25.54 2.81
CA ILE A 455 5.11 25.97 3.48
C ILE A 455 6.03 26.58 2.43
N TYR A 456 6.35 27.86 2.59
CA TYR A 456 7.18 28.61 1.65
C TYR A 456 8.56 28.92 2.23
N GLY A 457 9.48 29.31 1.35
CA GLY A 457 10.81 29.77 1.72
C GLY A 457 11.82 28.65 1.89
N ARG A 458 12.98 28.98 2.49
CA ARG A 458 14.10 28.05 2.60
C ARG A 458 13.89 27.09 3.76
N VAL A 459 14.24 25.82 3.55
CA VAL A 459 14.29 24.83 4.63
C VAL A 459 15.30 25.29 5.72
N PRO A 460 14.85 25.48 6.97
CA PRO A 460 15.72 25.95 8.03
C PRO A 460 16.84 24.96 8.37
N ARG A 461 18.03 25.47 8.70
CA ARG A 461 19.19 24.62 9.06
C ARG A 461 18.92 23.72 10.26
N TRP A 462 18.18 24.24 11.24
CA TRP A 462 17.84 23.50 12.45
C TRP A 462 16.99 22.26 12.16
N LEU A 463 16.31 22.17 11.01
CA LEU A 463 15.55 20.98 10.64
C LEU A 463 16.46 19.76 10.53
N GLY A 464 17.73 19.96 10.12
CA GLY A 464 18.70 18.89 10.04
C GLY A 464 19.06 18.25 11.38
N ASP A 465 18.82 18.96 12.49
CA ASP A 465 19.09 18.50 13.85
C ASP A 465 17.84 17.95 14.56
N VAL A 466 16.66 18.04 13.92
CA VAL A 466 15.40 17.55 14.47
C VAL A 466 15.45 16.03 14.60
N GLY A 467 15.01 15.53 15.75
CA GLY A 467 15.02 14.10 16.01
C GLY A 467 16.41 13.51 16.01
N ASN A 468 17.45 14.25 16.41
CA ASN A 468 18.87 13.86 16.50
C ASN A 468 19.12 12.33 16.58
N ASN A 469 19.46 11.72 15.44
CA ASN A 469 19.64 10.26 15.22
C ASN A 469 18.42 9.35 15.46
N SER A 470 17.27 9.85 15.87
CA SER A 470 15.99 9.10 15.91
C SER A 470 15.17 9.22 14.63
N LEU A 471 15.36 10.28 13.83
CA LEU A 471 14.53 10.56 12.65
C LEU A 471 14.81 9.55 11.53
N PHE A 472 13.78 8.78 11.16
CA PHE A 472 13.85 7.80 10.07
C PHE A 472 12.95 8.13 8.87
N TYR A 473 11.88 8.91 9.08
CA TYR A 473 10.94 9.32 8.03
C TYR A 473 10.76 10.84 8.00
N VAL A 474 10.94 11.44 6.83
CA VAL A 474 10.66 12.87 6.59
C VAL A 474 9.90 13.04 5.28
N ASP A 475 8.73 13.66 5.36
CA ASP A 475 7.92 14.02 4.21
C ASP A 475 7.58 15.51 4.20
N LEU A 476 8.07 16.18 3.16
CA LEU A 476 7.89 17.59 2.86
C LEU A 476 7.38 17.79 1.43
N ARG A 477 6.89 16.73 0.77
CA ARG A 477 6.41 16.82 -0.61
C ARG A 477 5.25 17.79 -0.76
N ASN A 478 5.04 18.30 -1.98
CA ASN A 478 3.92 19.18 -2.30
C ASN A 478 3.85 20.42 -1.37
N ASN A 479 4.91 21.22 -1.41
CA ASN A 479 5.01 22.50 -0.69
C ASN A 479 5.58 23.59 -1.63
N LEU A 480 5.90 24.77 -1.10
CA LEU A 480 6.48 25.90 -1.85
C LEU A 480 7.93 26.17 -1.44
N LEU A 481 8.66 25.11 -1.04
CA LEU A 481 10.02 25.22 -0.51
C LEU A 481 11.00 25.68 -1.58
N GLN A 482 11.97 26.51 -1.19
CA GLN A 482 12.96 27.13 -2.07
C GLN A 482 14.39 26.98 -1.51
N GLY A 483 15.39 27.35 -2.31
CA GLY A 483 16.80 27.29 -1.90
C GLY A 483 17.36 25.87 -1.97
N PRO A 484 18.55 25.62 -1.39
CA PRO A 484 19.21 24.32 -1.51
C PRO A 484 18.52 23.22 -0.70
N PHE A 485 18.60 21.98 -1.19
CA PHE A 485 18.21 20.80 -0.41
C PHE A 485 18.94 20.81 0.95
N PRO A 486 18.21 20.61 2.08
CA PRO A 486 18.78 20.73 3.41
C PRO A 486 19.81 19.62 3.69
N ILE A 487 20.70 19.91 4.63
CA ILE A 487 21.54 18.87 5.23
C ILE A 487 20.70 18.25 6.36
N LEU A 488 20.52 16.92 6.33
CA LEU A 488 19.83 16.17 7.36
C LEU A 488 20.86 15.33 8.12
N ASN A 489 21.09 15.62 9.41
CA ASN A 489 22.19 15.07 10.20
C ASN A 489 21.83 13.73 10.90
N SER A 490 20.81 12.99 10.43
CA SER A 490 20.39 11.73 11.05
C SER A 490 20.88 10.53 10.24
N SER A 491 21.68 9.67 10.87
CA SER A 491 22.17 8.42 10.25
C SER A 491 21.07 7.38 10.05
N ASN A 492 19.96 7.49 10.79
CA ASN A 492 18.85 6.52 10.80
C ASN A 492 17.77 6.82 9.75
N LEU A 493 17.99 7.82 8.87
CA LEU A 493 17.06 8.14 7.78
C LEU A 493 16.87 6.96 6.84
N GLN A 494 15.61 6.58 6.64
CA GLN A 494 15.19 5.52 5.73
C GLN A 494 14.36 6.07 4.57
N LEU A 495 13.49 7.05 4.83
CA LEU A 495 12.52 7.54 3.85
C LEU A 495 12.55 9.06 3.79
N ILE A 496 12.92 9.60 2.63
CA ILE A 496 13.04 11.05 2.39
C ILE A 496 12.17 11.43 1.19
N PHE A 497 11.19 12.29 1.43
CA PHE A 497 10.27 12.82 0.41
C PHE A 497 10.31 14.36 0.39
N PHE A 498 10.84 14.93 -0.69
CA PHE A 498 10.89 16.39 -0.92
C PHE A 498 10.34 16.76 -2.30
N SER A 499 9.58 15.86 -2.91
CA SER A 499 9.08 16.05 -4.27
C SER A 499 8.09 17.21 -4.40
N ASN A 500 7.95 17.74 -5.62
CA ASN A 500 7.02 18.83 -5.94
C ASN A 500 7.25 20.07 -5.05
N ASN A 501 8.44 20.64 -5.17
CA ASN A 501 8.86 21.87 -4.51
C ASN A 501 9.66 22.72 -5.52
N ASN A 502 10.27 23.82 -5.06
CA ASN A 502 11.12 24.69 -5.88
C ASN A 502 12.57 24.73 -5.34
N LEU A 503 13.07 23.58 -4.87
CA LEU A 503 14.45 23.45 -4.38
C LEU A 503 15.45 23.59 -5.53
N THR A 504 16.64 24.10 -5.21
CA THR A 504 17.71 24.44 -6.16
C THR A 504 19.05 23.89 -5.67
N GLY A 505 20.14 24.12 -6.42
CA GLY A 505 21.48 23.68 -5.99
C GLY A 505 21.68 22.18 -6.12
N GLU A 506 22.81 21.68 -5.60
CA GLU A 506 23.23 20.29 -5.76
C GLU A 506 22.72 19.39 -4.63
N ILE A 507 22.59 18.09 -4.92
CA ILE A 507 22.36 17.06 -3.88
C ILE A 507 23.65 16.94 -3.05
N PRO A 508 23.66 17.30 -1.75
CA PRO A 508 24.86 17.29 -0.93
C PRO A 508 25.41 15.88 -0.75
N SER A 509 26.74 15.73 -0.76
CA SER A 509 27.39 14.43 -0.51
C SER A 509 27.14 13.89 0.89
N LEU A 510 26.72 14.71 1.86
CA LEU A 510 26.33 14.26 3.20
C LEU A 510 25.14 13.28 3.19
N ILE A 511 24.34 13.24 2.11
CA ILE A 511 23.31 12.20 1.94
C ILE A 511 23.90 10.78 1.98
N CYS A 512 25.20 10.64 1.69
CA CYS A 512 25.91 9.37 1.75
C CYS A 512 26.06 8.82 3.19
N ASP A 513 25.85 9.65 4.22
CA ASP A 513 25.95 9.23 5.62
C ASP A 513 24.66 8.52 6.09
N ALA A 514 23.55 8.65 5.35
CA ALA A 514 22.30 7.94 5.59
C ALA A 514 22.38 6.49 5.06
N ILE A 515 23.14 5.64 5.74
CA ILE A 515 23.42 4.26 5.31
C ILE A 515 22.18 3.35 5.28
N TYR A 516 21.11 3.72 5.98
CA TYR A 516 19.84 2.97 6.01
C TYR A 516 18.80 3.50 5.01
N LEU A 517 19.16 4.45 4.14
CA LEU A 517 18.25 5.09 3.20
C LEU A 517 17.67 4.07 2.22
N GLN A 518 16.34 3.90 2.24
CA GLN A 518 15.57 3.01 1.38
C GLN A 518 14.86 3.76 0.25
N VAL A 519 14.40 4.98 0.50
CA VAL A 519 13.71 5.82 -0.49
C VAL A 519 14.25 7.24 -0.46
N LEU A 520 14.62 7.72 -1.63
CA LEU A 520 14.95 9.12 -1.89
C LEU A 520 14.11 9.64 -3.06
N ASP A 521 13.10 10.45 -2.76
CA ASP A 521 12.28 11.14 -3.75
C ASP A 521 12.49 12.66 -3.67
N LEU A 522 13.24 13.18 -4.63
CA LEU A 522 13.50 14.60 -4.83
C LEU A 522 12.89 15.11 -6.15
N SER A 523 11.90 14.38 -6.69
CA SER A 523 11.33 14.68 -8.00
C SER A 523 10.64 16.04 -8.07
N HIS A 524 10.50 16.59 -9.28
CA HIS A 524 9.79 17.86 -9.54
C HIS A 524 10.32 19.00 -8.66
N ASN A 525 11.59 19.29 -8.84
CA ASN A 525 12.31 20.41 -8.22
C ASN A 525 13.19 21.08 -9.28
N ASN A 526 14.07 21.99 -8.87
CA ASN A 526 15.01 22.68 -9.75
C ASN A 526 16.47 22.38 -9.34
N LEU A 527 16.73 21.17 -8.84
CA LEU A 527 18.06 20.70 -8.39
C LEU A 527 19.01 20.55 -9.59
N SER A 528 20.29 20.80 -9.39
CA SER A 528 21.36 20.73 -10.39
C SER A 528 22.54 19.88 -9.89
N GLY A 529 23.67 19.92 -10.60
CA GLY A 529 24.86 19.13 -10.22
C GLY A 529 24.80 17.69 -10.72
N MET A 530 25.71 16.87 -10.22
CA MET A 530 25.84 15.45 -10.58
C MET A 530 25.19 14.54 -9.53
N ILE A 531 24.78 13.34 -9.92
CA ILE A 531 24.29 12.31 -8.99
C ILE A 531 25.46 11.84 -8.09
N PRO A 532 25.37 11.95 -6.75
CA PRO A 532 26.41 11.45 -5.85
C PRO A 532 26.65 9.94 -6.04
N LYS A 533 27.92 9.55 -6.15
CA LYS A 533 28.32 8.15 -6.44
C LYS A 533 27.85 7.15 -5.37
N CYS A 534 27.70 7.59 -4.12
CA CYS A 534 27.24 6.73 -3.04
C CYS A 534 25.81 6.23 -3.24
N LEU A 535 24.94 7.01 -3.89
CA LEU A 535 23.54 6.64 -4.08
C LEU A 535 23.44 5.36 -4.91
N VAL A 536 24.19 5.27 -6.01
CA VAL A 536 24.19 4.06 -6.87
C VAL A 536 24.99 2.89 -6.29
N ASN A 537 25.86 3.17 -5.31
CA ASN A 537 26.64 2.17 -4.59
C ASN A 537 25.94 1.67 -3.32
N SER A 538 24.80 2.25 -2.96
CA SER A 538 24.05 1.85 -1.78
C SER A 538 23.51 0.43 -1.92
N THR A 539 23.61 -0.33 -0.84
CA THR A 539 23.02 -1.68 -0.73
C THR A 539 21.64 -1.66 -0.07
N THR A 540 21.20 -0.50 0.43
CA THR A 540 19.90 -0.32 1.12
C THR A 540 18.90 0.46 0.27
N LEU A 541 19.37 1.36 -0.59
CA LEU A 541 18.52 2.21 -1.42
C LEU A 541 17.74 1.37 -2.44
N SER A 542 16.41 1.42 -2.32
CA SER A 542 15.50 0.68 -3.17
C SER A 542 14.83 1.57 -4.23
N VAL A 543 14.52 2.81 -3.85
CA VAL A 543 13.87 3.80 -4.73
C VAL A 543 14.74 5.06 -4.81
N LEU A 544 15.06 5.43 -6.04
CA LEU A 544 15.66 6.72 -6.36
C LEU A 544 14.80 7.43 -7.42
N ASP A 545 14.07 8.46 -7.01
CA ASP A 545 13.31 9.33 -7.91
C ASP A 545 13.88 10.76 -7.89
N LEU A 546 14.51 11.13 -9.00
CA LEU A 546 15.10 12.45 -9.24
C LEU A 546 14.48 13.12 -10.47
N ARG A 547 13.34 12.65 -10.95
CA ARG A 547 12.76 13.14 -12.22
C ARG A 547 12.42 14.63 -12.16
N MET A 548 12.33 15.25 -13.33
CA MET A 548 11.91 16.65 -13.50
C MET A 548 12.75 17.59 -12.64
N ASN A 549 14.06 17.60 -12.90
CA ASN A 549 15.06 18.47 -12.27
C ASN A 549 16.04 19.00 -13.35
N SER A 550 17.13 19.65 -12.95
CA SER A 550 18.21 20.14 -13.81
C SER A 550 19.53 19.40 -13.59
N ILE A 551 19.49 18.12 -13.16
CA ILE A 551 20.68 17.30 -12.88
C ILE A 551 21.41 17.01 -14.19
N HIS A 552 22.74 17.13 -14.19
CA HIS A 552 23.57 17.00 -15.39
C HIS A 552 24.80 16.11 -15.17
N GLY A 553 25.60 15.93 -16.22
CA GLY A 553 26.75 15.03 -16.22
C GLY A 553 26.35 13.57 -16.42
N ASN A 554 27.26 12.65 -16.12
CA ASN A 554 27.06 11.23 -16.39
C ASN A 554 26.42 10.52 -15.19
N ILE A 555 25.60 9.50 -15.48
CA ILE A 555 25.19 8.52 -14.48
C ILE A 555 26.47 7.82 -13.97
N PRO A 556 26.68 7.69 -12.64
CA PRO A 556 27.88 7.06 -12.10
C PRO A 556 28.14 5.66 -12.66
N ALA A 557 29.41 5.37 -12.98
CA ALA A 557 29.79 4.23 -13.80
C ALA A 557 29.57 2.84 -13.16
N ILE A 558 29.55 2.77 -11.83
CA ILE A 558 29.54 1.51 -11.08
C ILE A 558 28.32 1.54 -10.15
N PHE A 559 27.38 0.63 -10.39
CA PHE A 559 26.37 0.22 -9.44
C PHE A 559 26.92 -0.97 -8.64
N ALA A 560 26.79 -0.93 -7.31
CA ALA A 560 27.30 -2.00 -6.45
C ALA A 560 26.61 -3.35 -6.74
N LYS A 561 27.35 -4.45 -6.56
CA LYS A 561 26.77 -5.80 -6.62
C LYS A 561 25.92 -6.04 -5.37
N GLY A 562 24.73 -6.59 -5.56
CA GLY A 562 23.78 -6.83 -4.45
C GLY A 562 23.12 -5.54 -3.95
N ASN A 563 22.94 -4.55 -4.82
CA ASN A 563 22.08 -3.41 -4.51
C ASN A 563 20.60 -3.82 -4.52
N ASN A 564 19.77 -3.06 -3.82
CA ASN A 564 18.35 -3.34 -3.63
C ASN A 564 17.43 -2.48 -4.54
N PHE A 565 17.98 -1.87 -5.60
CA PHE A 565 17.20 -0.98 -6.46
C PHE A 565 16.06 -1.73 -7.14
N ARG A 566 14.84 -1.29 -6.86
CA ARG A 566 13.63 -1.68 -7.57
C ARG A 566 13.13 -0.58 -8.51
N HIS A 567 13.37 0.69 -8.17
CA HIS A 567 12.86 1.84 -8.91
C HIS A 567 13.95 2.89 -9.10
N ILE A 568 14.28 3.21 -10.35
CA ILE A 568 15.18 4.30 -10.72
C ILE A 568 14.46 5.19 -11.73
N ASN A 569 14.16 6.43 -11.33
CA ASN A 569 13.55 7.44 -12.19
C ASN A 569 14.41 8.69 -12.25
N LEU A 570 14.98 8.94 -13.43
CA LEU A 570 15.83 10.08 -13.75
C LEU A 570 15.24 10.92 -14.90
N ASN A 571 13.96 10.73 -15.21
CA ASN A 571 13.28 11.36 -16.34
C ASN A 571 13.37 12.90 -16.28
N GLY A 572 13.50 13.59 -17.40
CA GLY A 572 13.38 15.05 -17.44
C GLY A 572 14.53 15.74 -16.70
N ASN A 573 15.76 15.43 -17.11
CA ASN A 573 17.00 16.01 -16.59
C ASN A 573 17.94 16.36 -17.76
N GLN A 574 19.20 16.65 -17.46
CA GLN A 574 20.25 16.98 -18.43
C GLN A 574 21.39 15.95 -18.44
N LEU A 575 21.12 14.70 -18.04
CA LEU A 575 22.13 13.64 -17.96
C LEU A 575 22.65 13.26 -19.36
N GLU A 576 23.94 12.95 -19.45
CA GLU A 576 24.61 12.63 -20.70
C GLU A 576 25.59 11.46 -20.58
N GLY A 577 26.24 11.11 -21.69
CA GLY A 577 27.13 9.95 -21.79
C GLY A 577 26.38 8.63 -21.96
N PRO A 578 27.12 7.50 -22.01
CA PRO A 578 26.53 6.17 -22.18
C PRO A 578 25.98 5.60 -20.87
N LEU A 579 25.01 4.69 -20.97
CA LEU A 579 24.51 3.96 -19.81
C LEU A 579 25.58 3.03 -19.22
N PRO A 580 25.74 3.01 -17.89
CA PRO A 580 26.71 2.15 -17.23
C PRO A 580 26.25 0.69 -17.28
N GLN A 581 27.10 -0.18 -17.81
CA GLN A 581 26.80 -1.62 -17.92
C GLN A 581 26.62 -2.30 -16.56
N SER A 582 27.12 -1.70 -15.48
CA SER A 582 26.94 -2.17 -14.11
C SER A 582 25.49 -2.12 -13.61
N LEU A 583 24.57 -1.45 -14.31
CA LEU A 583 23.12 -1.50 -14.03
C LEU A 583 22.55 -2.94 -14.03
N VAL A 584 23.21 -3.90 -14.70
CA VAL A 584 22.85 -5.34 -14.58
C VAL A 584 22.96 -5.88 -13.16
N ASN A 585 23.68 -5.20 -12.27
CA ASN A 585 23.82 -5.59 -10.87
C ASN A 585 22.54 -5.31 -10.07
N CYS A 586 21.63 -4.47 -10.57
CA CYS A 586 20.33 -4.17 -9.96
C CYS A 586 19.33 -5.29 -10.27
N ILE A 587 19.53 -6.47 -9.68
CA ILE A 587 18.76 -7.68 -10.01
C ILE A 587 17.26 -7.58 -9.68
N ASP A 588 16.92 -6.70 -8.74
CA ASP A 588 15.56 -6.44 -8.28
C ASP A 588 14.86 -5.30 -9.03
N LEU A 589 15.50 -4.72 -10.04
CA LEU A 589 14.99 -3.55 -10.76
C LEU A 589 13.69 -3.88 -11.51
N GLU A 590 12.63 -3.15 -11.19
CA GLU A 590 11.28 -3.25 -11.77
C GLU A 590 11.01 -2.09 -12.74
N VAL A 591 11.41 -0.88 -12.36
CA VAL A 591 11.18 0.35 -13.13
C VAL A 591 12.49 1.09 -13.39
N LEU A 592 12.76 1.33 -14.67
CA LEU A 592 13.85 2.19 -15.12
C LEU A 592 13.31 3.25 -16.09
N ASP A 593 13.22 4.50 -15.62
CA ASP A 593 12.83 5.66 -16.43
C ASP A 593 13.99 6.65 -16.55
N LEU A 594 14.50 6.80 -17.75
CA LEU A 594 15.64 7.64 -18.14
C LEU A 594 15.22 8.65 -19.23
N GLY A 595 13.92 8.82 -19.45
CA GLY A 595 13.41 9.62 -20.55
C GLY A 595 13.79 11.11 -20.46
N ASN A 596 13.71 11.84 -21.57
CA ASN A 596 13.92 13.29 -21.63
C ASN A 596 15.28 13.71 -21.03
N ASN A 597 16.37 13.19 -21.60
CA ASN A 597 17.75 13.48 -21.20
C ASN A 597 18.65 13.66 -22.45
N LYS A 598 19.98 13.68 -22.29
CA LYS A 598 20.99 13.77 -23.37
C LYS A 598 21.84 12.50 -23.48
N ILE A 599 21.35 11.37 -22.96
CA ILE A 599 22.07 10.08 -22.90
C ILE A 599 22.31 9.55 -24.31
N ASN A 600 23.50 9.01 -24.56
CA ASN A 600 23.90 8.50 -25.87
C ASN A 600 24.33 7.02 -25.81
N GLY A 601 24.69 6.45 -26.96
CA GLY A 601 25.13 5.06 -27.08
C GLY A 601 24.13 4.19 -27.83
N ALA A 602 24.35 2.87 -27.79
CA ALA A 602 23.46 1.89 -28.43
C ALA A 602 22.35 1.43 -27.48
N PHE A 603 21.35 0.72 -28.01
CA PHE A 603 20.30 0.11 -27.20
C PHE A 603 20.88 -0.81 -26.11
N PRO A 604 20.50 -0.67 -24.83
CA PRO A 604 21.08 -1.41 -23.71
C PRO A 604 20.56 -2.86 -23.64
N TYR A 605 20.90 -3.69 -24.62
CA TYR A 605 20.43 -5.08 -24.74
C TYR A 605 20.75 -5.94 -23.51
N TRP A 606 21.83 -5.62 -22.78
CA TRP A 606 22.27 -6.33 -21.59
C TRP A 606 21.28 -6.19 -20.42
N LEU A 607 20.40 -5.18 -20.42
CA LEU A 607 19.32 -5.06 -19.44
C LEU A 607 18.32 -6.20 -19.52
N GLY A 608 18.22 -6.89 -20.67
CA GLY A 608 17.26 -7.98 -20.83
C GLY A 608 17.55 -9.21 -19.96
N GLY A 609 18.71 -9.26 -19.29
CA GLY A 609 18.99 -10.24 -18.24
C GLY A 609 18.25 -9.98 -16.92
N LEU A 610 17.74 -8.77 -16.69
CA LEU A 610 17.01 -8.40 -15.46
C LEU A 610 15.62 -9.03 -15.47
N GLN A 611 15.40 -10.00 -14.59
CA GLN A 611 14.19 -10.81 -14.59
C GLN A 611 12.97 -10.07 -14.03
N LYS A 612 13.15 -9.08 -13.15
CA LYS A 612 12.05 -8.32 -12.53
C LYS A 612 11.65 -7.05 -13.31
N LEU A 613 12.42 -6.67 -14.34
CA LEU A 613 12.19 -5.41 -15.06
C LEU A 613 10.85 -5.46 -15.81
N GLN A 614 9.95 -4.56 -15.43
CA GLN A 614 8.60 -4.40 -15.96
C GLN A 614 8.46 -3.14 -16.81
N VAL A 615 9.19 -2.07 -16.49
CA VAL A 615 9.13 -0.79 -17.20
C VAL A 615 10.51 -0.33 -17.64
N LEU A 616 10.67 -0.06 -18.94
CA LEU A 616 11.87 0.53 -19.53
C LEU A 616 11.50 1.75 -20.38
N VAL A 617 11.82 2.94 -19.89
CA VAL A 617 11.60 4.20 -20.61
C VAL A 617 12.94 4.88 -20.85
N ILE A 618 13.35 5.00 -22.12
CA ILE A 618 14.58 5.70 -22.56
C ILE A 618 14.28 6.77 -23.61
N ARG A 619 13.01 7.20 -23.70
CA ARG A 619 12.51 8.15 -24.70
C ARG A 619 13.23 9.49 -24.69
N SER A 620 13.20 10.21 -25.81
CA SER A 620 13.72 11.60 -25.90
C SER A 620 15.16 11.70 -25.40
N ASN A 621 16.05 10.95 -26.04
CA ASN A 621 17.49 10.89 -25.76
C ASN A 621 18.27 10.90 -27.09
N ARG A 622 19.57 10.54 -27.05
CA ARG A 622 20.47 10.45 -28.20
C ARG A 622 20.95 9.01 -28.44
N PHE A 623 20.14 8.01 -28.10
CA PHE A 623 20.48 6.62 -28.42
C PHE A 623 20.44 6.41 -29.92
N GLN A 624 21.39 5.63 -30.44
CA GLN A 624 21.61 5.48 -31.88
C GLN A 624 21.95 4.04 -32.27
N GLY A 625 21.94 3.79 -33.58
CA GLY A 625 22.32 2.51 -34.16
C GLY A 625 21.17 1.53 -34.28
N ARG A 626 21.49 0.32 -34.77
CA ARG A 626 20.51 -0.75 -34.97
C ARG A 626 20.28 -1.52 -33.68
N ILE A 627 19.02 -1.80 -33.36
CA ILE A 627 18.66 -2.76 -32.30
C ILE A 627 18.92 -4.16 -32.86
N GLY A 628 20.10 -4.70 -32.55
CA GLY A 628 20.59 -5.98 -33.07
C GLY A 628 19.88 -7.18 -32.44
N ASN A 629 20.02 -8.34 -33.08
CA ASN A 629 19.46 -9.59 -32.54
C ASN A 629 20.15 -9.97 -31.23
N PRO A 630 19.39 -10.47 -30.25
CA PRO A 630 19.95 -10.83 -28.96
C PRO A 630 20.84 -12.07 -29.06
N LYS A 631 21.95 -12.07 -28.30
CA LYS A 631 22.88 -13.21 -28.23
C LYS A 631 22.39 -14.30 -27.26
N THR A 632 21.45 -13.98 -26.37
CA THR A 632 20.95 -14.86 -25.31
C THR A 632 19.46 -15.16 -25.51
N LYS A 633 19.02 -16.34 -25.06
CA LYS A 633 17.60 -16.72 -25.00
C LYS A 633 16.97 -16.12 -23.73
N PHE A 634 15.70 -15.71 -23.79
CA PHE A 634 14.92 -15.15 -22.66
C PHE A 634 15.32 -13.73 -22.22
N LEU A 635 15.04 -12.73 -23.06
CA LEU A 635 15.20 -11.33 -22.68
C LEU A 635 13.89 -10.72 -22.21
N PHE A 636 13.95 -9.91 -21.15
CA PHE A 636 12.84 -9.08 -20.68
C PHE A 636 11.54 -9.89 -20.42
N PRO A 637 11.59 -10.96 -19.61
CA PRO A 637 10.44 -11.87 -19.46
C PRO A 637 9.21 -11.19 -18.87
N ASN A 638 9.42 -10.21 -17.98
CA ASN A 638 8.36 -9.49 -17.27
C ASN A 638 8.11 -8.07 -17.81
N LEU A 639 8.74 -7.68 -18.91
CA LEU A 639 8.60 -6.32 -19.43
C LEU A 639 7.19 -6.09 -19.99
N GLN A 640 6.54 -5.05 -19.49
CA GLN A 640 5.17 -4.65 -19.81
C GLN A 640 5.13 -3.31 -20.55
N ILE A 641 6.02 -2.37 -20.19
CA ILE A 641 6.09 -1.05 -20.83
C ILE A 641 7.49 -0.85 -21.39
N ILE A 642 7.57 -0.59 -22.70
CA ILE A 642 8.81 -0.19 -23.36
C ILE A 642 8.58 1.07 -24.20
N ASP A 643 9.26 2.15 -23.83
CA ASP A 643 9.21 3.42 -24.55
C ASP A 643 10.63 3.87 -24.92
N ILE A 644 10.95 3.74 -26.21
CA ILE A 644 12.23 4.14 -26.79
C ILE A 644 12.06 5.31 -27.77
N SER A 645 10.90 5.96 -27.74
CA SER A 645 10.50 6.97 -28.70
C SER A 645 11.46 8.17 -28.73
N ASN A 646 11.45 8.93 -29.82
CA ASN A 646 12.24 10.16 -29.95
C ASN A 646 13.74 9.93 -29.69
N ASN A 647 14.34 9.05 -30.48
CA ASN A 647 15.78 8.72 -30.45
C ASN A 647 16.31 8.66 -31.89
N GLN A 648 17.54 8.17 -32.07
CA GLN A 648 18.21 8.03 -33.36
C GLN A 648 18.39 6.56 -33.77
N PHE A 649 17.50 5.68 -33.30
CA PHE A 649 17.55 4.26 -33.69
C PHE A 649 17.25 4.08 -35.17
N ASN A 650 17.92 3.12 -35.80
CA ASN A 650 17.79 2.84 -37.22
C ASN A 650 17.75 1.34 -37.54
N GLY A 651 17.59 1.01 -38.82
CA GLY A 651 17.47 -0.38 -39.28
C GLY A 651 16.06 -0.94 -39.05
N PRO A 652 15.86 -2.26 -39.21
CA PRO A 652 14.55 -2.88 -39.02
C PRO A 652 14.10 -2.92 -37.57
N LEU A 653 12.78 -3.02 -37.36
CA LEU A 653 12.21 -3.28 -36.04
C LEU A 653 12.81 -4.55 -35.42
N PRO A 654 13.00 -4.60 -34.09
CA PRO A 654 13.65 -5.70 -33.38
C PRO A 654 12.71 -6.90 -33.21
N VAL A 655 12.38 -7.58 -34.31
CA VAL A 655 11.43 -8.71 -34.38
C VAL A 655 11.72 -9.79 -33.35
N THR A 656 13.00 -10.11 -33.13
CA THR A 656 13.44 -11.14 -32.18
C THR A 656 13.11 -10.78 -30.73
N TYR A 657 13.02 -9.50 -30.36
CA TYR A 657 12.61 -9.13 -29.00
C TYR A 657 11.13 -9.38 -28.77
N PHE A 658 10.28 -9.10 -29.77
CA PHE A 658 8.83 -9.36 -29.68
C PHE A 658 8.53 -10.85 -29.46
N GLU A 659 9.43 -11.77 -29.83
CA GLU A 659 9.30 -13.21 -29.54
C GLU A 659 9.52 -13.58 -28.06
N TYR A 660 10.15 -12.71 -27.27
CA TYR A 660 10.54 -12.99 -25.87
C TYR A 660 9.79 -12.16 -24.81
N LEU A 661 8.95 -11.18 -25.21
CA LEU A 661 8.14 -10.36 -24.31
C LEU A 661 6.93 -11.13 -23.72
N LYS A 662 7.21 -12.13 -22.87
CA LYS A 662 6.21 -13.07 -22.35
C LYS A 662 5.08 -12.38 -21.59
N ALA A 663 5.38 -11.38 -20.75
CA ALA A 663 4.37 -10.62 -20.02
C ALA A 663 3.37 -9.88 -20.92
N MET A 664 3.76 -9.55 -22.16
CA MET A 664 2.84 -8.97 -23.15
C MET A 664 2.07 -10.02 -23.98
N MET A 665 2.43 -11.30 -23.89
CA MET A 665 1.75 -12.40 -24.61
C MET A 665 0.63 -13.07 -23.80
N ASN A 666 0.83 -13.22 -22.49
CA ASN A 666 -0.09 -13.93 -21.61
C ASN A 666 -1.10 -12.98 -20.96
N VAL A 667 -2.38 -13.29 -21.11
CA VAL A 667 -3.49 -12.60 -20.43
C VAL A 667 -3.74 -13.35 -19.12
N ASP A 668 -3.08 -12.95 -18.03
CA ASP A 668 -3.39 -13.53 -16.71
C ASP A 668 -4.64 -12.81 -16.16
N GLU A 669 -5.81 -13.21 -16.64
CA GLU A 669 -7.14 -12.72 -16.27
C GLU A 669 -7.66 -13.34 -14.96
N SER A 670 -6.78 -13.88 -14.13
CA SER A 670 -7.15 -14.64 -12.93
C SER A 670 -7.51 -13.74 -11.74
N GLY A 671 -8.58 -12.95 -11.84
CA GLY A 671 -9.36 -12.45 -10.69
C GLY A 671 -8.64 -11.64 -9.59
N VAL A 672 -7.38 -11.25 -9.78
CA VAL A 672 -6.64 -10.44 -8.81
C VAL A 672 -7.06 -8.99 -8.99
N ALA A 673 -7.56 -8.37 -7.92
CA ALA A 673 -7.80 -6.93 -7.84
C ALA A 673 -6.63 -6.15 -8.48
N SER A 674 -6.91 -5.08 -9.24
CA SER A 674 -5.89 -4.28 -9.93
C SER A 674 -4.73 -3.93 -8.99
N LYS A 675 -3.58 -4.56 -9.19
CA LYS A 675 -2.37 -4.29 -8.43
C LYS A 675 -1.64 -3.10 -9.05
N TYR A 676 -1.05 -2.29 -8.17
CA TYR A 676 -0.15 -1.21 -8.55
C TYR A 676 1.28 -1.62 -8.24
N MET A 677 2.24 -1.19 -9.07
CA MET A 677 3.66 -1.38 -8.80
C MET A 677 4.08 -0.56 -7.58
N GLY A 678 5.02 -1.10 -6.81
CA GLY A 678 5.52 -0.50 -5.57
C GLY A 678 5.08 -1.24 -4.32
N GLU A 679 5.45 -0.67 -3.19
CA GLU A 679 5.34 -1.24 -1.85
C GLU A 679 4.52 -0.31 -0.93
N ASN A 680 4.19 -0.76 0.28
CA ASN A 680 3.41 0.03 1.25
C ASN A 680 4.04 1.41 1.56
N TYR A 681 5.37 1.51 1.48
CA TYR A 681 6.11 2.74 1.77
C TYR A 681 6.34 3.65 0.55
N TYR A 682 6.15 3.14 -0.68
CA TYR A 682 6.29 3.92 -1.91
C TYR A 682 5.57 3.26 -3.08
N GLN A 683 4.64 3.99 -3.70
CA GLN A 683 3.94 3.58 -4.91
C GLN A 683 4.64 4.14 -6.14
N ASP A 684 4.88 3.29 -7.13
CA ASP A 684 5.65 3.69 -8.31
C ASP A 684 4.82 4.56 -9.24
N SER A 685 5.46 5.60 -9.76
CA SER A 685 4.85 6.58 -10.66
C SER A 685 5.71 6.77 -11.91
N LEU A 686 5.07 7.13 -13.03
CA LEU A 686 5.70 7.15 -14.35
C LEU A 686 5.10 8.25 -15.24
N ASN A 687 5.92 8.83 -16.12
CA ASN A 687 5.46 9.78 -17.13
C ASN A 687 5.62 9.20 -18.54
N ILE A 688 4.50 8.78 -19.16
CA ILE A 688 4.47 8.19 -20.50
C ILE A 688 3.41 8.83 -21.40
N ILE A 689 3.52 8.56 -22.70
CA ILE A 689 2.50 8.95 -23.67
C ILE A 689 1.48 7.82 -23.79
N VAL A 690 0.21 8.13 -23.56
CA VAL A 690 -0.91 7.21 -23.73
C VAL A 690 -1.96 7.90 -24.59
N LYS A 691 -2.45 7.23 -25.64
CA LYS A 691 -3.47 7.79 -26.55
C LYS A 691 -3.07 9.16 -27.13
N GLY A 692 -1.76 9.38 -27.31
CA GLY A 692 -1.20 10.64 -27.84
C GLY A 692 -1.12 11.80 -26.83
N GLN A 693 -1.40 11.57 -25.55
CA GLN A 693 -1.32 12.56 -24.48
C GLN A 693 -0.21 12.20 -23.48
N TYR A 694 0.48 13.21 -22.96
CA TYR A 694 1.44 13.03 -21.87
C TYR A 694 0.69 12.83 -20.56
N ILE A 695 0.84 11.65 -19.94
CA ILE A 695 0.18 11.29 -18.68
C ILE A 695 1.24 11.12 -17.59
N ALA A 696 1.05 11.82 -16.48
CA ALA A 696 1.74 11.55 -15.22
C ALA A 696 0.89 10.54 -14.42
N MET A 697 1.34 9.29 -14.36
CA MET A 697 0.69 8.24 -13.60
C MET A 697 1.22 8.26 -12.18
N GLU A 698 0.39 8.66 -11.22
CA GLU A 698 0.74 8.63 -9.79
C GLU A 698 0.93 7.19 -9.26
N ARG A 699 0.29 6.21 -9.91
CA ARG A 699 0.43 4.79 -9.60
C ARG A 699 0.45 3.97 -10.90
N VAL A 700 1.48 3.18 -11.10
CA VAL A 700 1.61 2.33 -12.30
C VAL A 700 0.81 1.03 -12.10
N LEU A 701 -0.18 0.80 -12.95
CA LEU A 701 -0.95 -0.45 -12.95
C LEU A 701 -0.10 -1.60 -13.53
N THR A 702 -0.06 -2.75 -12.85
CA THR A 702 0.69 -3.94 -13.30
C THR A 702 0.06 -4.63 -14.53
N ILE A 703 -1.08 -4.15 -14.99
CA ILE A 703 -1.79 -4.65 -16.18
C ILE A 703 -1.54 -3.77 -17.42
N LEU A 704 -0.87 -2.62 -17.26
CA LEU A 704 -0.62 -1.72 -18.38
C LEU A 704 0.53 -2.23 -19.23
N THR A 705 0.25 -2.50 -20.50
CA THR A 705 1.22 -2.99 -21.48
C THR A 705 1.28 -2.06 -22.69
N SER A 706 2.47 -1.58 -23.03
CA SER A 706 2.65 -0.61 -24.11
C SER A 706 4.01 -0.71 -24.79
N ILE A 707 4.02 -0.49 -26.10
CA ILE A 707 5.22 -0.36 -26.92
C ILE A 707 5.15 0.99 -27.65
N ASP A 708 6.11 1.87 -27.38
CA ASP A 708 6.29 3.13 -28.11
C ASP A 708 7.69 3.25 -28.69
N PHE A 709 7.79 3.05 -30.01
CA PHE A 709 9.02 3.18 -30.79
C PHE A 709 8.96 4.38 -31.76
N SER A 710 8.03 5.31 -31.52
CA SER A 710 7.78 6.43 -32.42
C SER A 710 8.96 7.38 -32.55
N ASN A 711 8.94 8.21 -33.59
CA ASN A 711 9.92 9.27 -33.82
C ASN A 711 11.38 8.76 -33.78
N ASN A 712 11.66 7.82 -34.68
CA ASN A 712 12.98 7.22 -34.87
C ASN A 712 13.26 7.07 -36.38
N SER A 713 14.27 6.29 -36.77
CA SER A 713 14.60 6.00 -38.17
C SER A 713 14.45 4.51 -38.52
N PHE A 714 13.51 3.80 -37.89
CA PHE A 714 13.24 2.40 -38.20
C PHE A 714 12.74 2.22 -39.65
N ARG A 715 13.16 1.15 -40.32
CA ARG A 715 12.87 0.83 -41.73
C ARG A 715 12.35 -0.60 -41.86
N GLY A 716 12.02 -1.02 -43.08
CA GLY A 716 11.59 -2.39 -43.36
C GLY A 716 10.13 -2.63 -42.98
N GLU A 717 9.72 -3.89 -43.07
CA GLU A 717 8.32 -4.28 -42.88
C GLU A 717 7.99 -4.60 -41.42
N MET A 718 6.73 -4.40 -41.05
CA MET A 718 6.19 -4.84 -39.77
C MET A 718 6.00 -6.36 -39.76
N SER A 719 6.52 -7.03 -38.73
CA SER A 719 6.41 -8.49 -38.63
C SER A 719 5.07 -8.93 -38.04
N LYS A 720 4.50 -10.00 -38.60
CA LYS A 720 3.28 -10.64 -38.08
C LYS A 720 3.38 -11.10 -36.62
N ILE A 721 4.59 -11.23 -36.07
CA ILE A 721 4.84 -11.63 -34.68
C ILE A 721 4.17 -10.71 -33.66
N ILE A 722 3.97 -9.43 -34.00
CA ILE A 722 3.34 -8.43 -33.13
C ILE A 722 1.96 -8.91 -32.67
N GLY A 723 1.21 -9.61 -33.55
CA GLY A 723 -0.09 -10.20 -33.24
C GLY A 723 -0.07 -11.32 -32.18
N ARG A 724 1.09 -11.68 -31.62
CA ARG A 724 1.21 -12.59 -30.46
C ARG A 724 1.15 -11.85 -29.12
N LEU A 725 1.34 -10.54 -29.09
CA LEU A 725 1.38 -9.72 -27.88
C LEU A 725 -0.04 -9.37 -27.39
N LYS A 726 -0.87 -10.38 -27.15
CA LYS A 726 -2.32 -10.22 -26.93
C LYS A 726 -2.70 -9.36 -25.72
N SER A 727 -1.80 -9.19 -24.75
CA SER A 727 -2.04 -8.36 -23.59
C SER A 727 -1.84 -6.87 -23.88
N LEU A 728 -1.26 -6.51 -25.04
CA LEU A 728 -0.89 -5.14 -25.39
C LEU A 728 -2.10 -4.20 -25.42
N LYS A 729 -2.03 -3.10 -24.66
CA LYS A 729 -3.01 -2.00 -24.68
C LYS A 729 -2.60 -0.88 -25.64
N GLY A 730 -1.31 -0.66 -25.82
CA GLY A 730 -0.80 0.45 -26.64
C GLY A 730 0.29 0.07 -27.63
N LEU A 731 0.15 0.51 -28.87
CA LEU A 731 1.17 0.36 -29.90
C LEU A 731 1.39 1.64 -30.69
N ASN A 732 2.61 2.20 -30.64
CA ASN A 732 2.97 3.41 -31.37
C ASN A 732 4.29 3.22 -32.13
N PHE A 733 4.21 3.20 -33.46
CA PHE A 733 5.35 3.16 -34.39
C PHE A 733 5.38 4.38 -35.32
N SER A 734 4.64 5.44 -34.99
CA SER A 734 4.55 6.63 -35.81
C SER A 734 5.89 7.33 -36.05
N HIS A 735 5.97 8.17 -37.08
CA HIS A 735 7.16 8.97 -37.39
C HIS A 735 8.42 8.09 -37.57
N ASN A 736 8.33 7.12 -38.47
CA ASN A 736 9.43 6.23 -38.85
C ASN A 736 9.49 6.09 -40.39
N ASN A 737 10.30 5.17 -40.90
CA ASN A 737 10.44 4.86 -42.33
C ASN A 737 9.97 3.43 -42.64
N LEU A 738 8.96 2.93 -41.94
CA LEU A 738 8.41 1.58 -42.14
C LEU A 738 7.74 1.48 -43.51
N ILE A 739 7.90 0.34 -44.18
CA ILE A 739 7.37 0.06 -45.52
C ILE A 739 6.50 -1.21 -45.50
N GLY A 740 5.88 -1.53 -46.64
CA GLY A 740 5.08 -2.73 -46.80
C GLY A 740 3.69 -2.60 -46.17
N HIS A 741 3.03 -3.73 -45.98
CA HIS A 741 1.62 -3.79 -45.57
C HIS A 741 1.49 -3.80 -44.04
N ILE A 742 0.35 -3.30 -43.54
CA ILE A 742 -0.06 -3.50 -42.15
C ILE A 742 -0.38 -5.00 -41.97
N PRO A 743 0.25 -5.73 -41.03
CA PRO A 743 -0.01 -7.15 -40.86
C PRO A 743 -1.43 -7.42 -40.35
N PRO A 744 -2.22 -8.30 -40.99
CA PRO A 744 -3.54 -8.69 -40.51
C PRO A 744 -3.57 -9.26 -39.08
N SER A 745 -2.45 -9.81 -38.62
CA SER A 745 -2.32 -10.37 -37.26
C SER A 745 -2.44 -9.32 -36.15
N ILE A 746 -2.35 -8.02 -36.44
CA ILE A 746 -2.67 -6.95 -35.48
C ILE A 746 -4.14 -7.04 -35.03
N GLY A 747 -5.04 -7.56 -35.87
CA GLY A 747 -6.43 -7.83 -35.49
C GLY A 747 -6.60 -8.86 -34.37
N ASN A 748 -5.54 -9.59 -33.98
CA ASN A 748 -5.56 -10.52 -32.84
C ASN A 748 -5.33 -9.81 -31.48
N LEU A 749 -5.00 -8.53 -31.46
CA LEU A 749 -4.68 -7.77 -30.24
C LEU A 749 -5.95 -7.19 -29.60
N THR A 750 -6.87 -8.05 -29.17
CA THR A 750 -8.23 -7.64 -28.72
C THR A 750 -8.27 -6.66 -27.54
N ASN A 751 -7.17 -6.57 -26.76
CA ASN A 751 -7.02 -5.64 -25.64
C ASN A 751 -6.42 -4.28 -26.04
N LEU A 752 -6.11 -4.07 -27.33
CA LEU A 752 -5.48 -2.86 -27.83
C LEU A 752 -6.45 -1.67 -27.75
N GLU A 753 -6.06 -0.64 -27.02
CA GLU A 753 -6.80 0.60 -26.81
C GLU A 753 -6.32 1.74 -27.72
N TRP A 754 -5.03 1.76 -28.11
CA TRP A 754 -4.55 2.72 -29.10
C TRP A 754 -3.50 2.15 -30.05
N LEU A 755 -3.61 2.55 -31.32
CA LEU A 755 -2.72 2.20 -32.41
C LEU A 755 -2.34 3.44 -33.22
N ASP A 756 -1.05 3.77 -33.25
CA ASP A 756 -0.51 4.87 -34.05
C ASP A 756 0.60 4.39 -34.98
N LEU A 757 0.32 4.40 -36.28
CA LEU A 757 1.23 4.05 -37.38
C LEU A 757 1.44 5.24 -38.34
N SER A 758 1.01 6.44 -37.95
CA SER A 758 1.05 7.63 -38.80
C SER A 758 2.48 8.05 -39.16
N PHE A 759 2.65 8.81 -40.25
CA PHE A 759 3.96 9.26 -40.74
C PHE A 759 4.95 8.10 -40.94
N ASN A 760 4.58 7.18 -41.82
CA ASN A 760 5.43 6.09 -42.31
C ASN A 760 5.32 6.01 -43.84
N LYS A 761 5.80 4.90 -44.44
CA LYS A 761 5.68 4.61 -45.87
C LYS A 761 4.92 3.30 -46.09
N LEU A 762 3.96 3.00 -45.21
CA LEU A 762 3.14 1.80 -45.28
C LEU A 762 2.23 1.87 -46.51
N SER A 763 2.05 0.76 -47.20
CA SER A 763 1.29 0.67 -48.44
C SER A 763 0.30 -0.49 -48.44
N GLY A 764 -0.57 -0.53 -49.46
CA GLY A 764 -1.63 -1.53 -49.59
C GLY A 764 -2.86 -1.21 -48.75
N GLU A 765 -3.76 -2.18 -48.64
CA GLU A 765 -5.05 -2.00 -47.95
C GLU A 765 -4.94 -2.05 -46.43
N ILE A 766 -5.84 -1.34 -45.74
CA ILE A 766 -6.02 -1.49 -44.30
C ILE A 766 -6.69 -2.86 -44.05
N PRO A 767 -6.07 -3.79 -43.29
CA PRO A 767 -6.64 -5.12 -43.11
C PRO A 767 -7.98 -5.06 -42.39
N SER A 768 -9.00 -5.74 -42.94
CA SER A 768 -10.34 -5.78 -42.36
C SER A 768 -10.38 -6.38 -40.95
N GLN A 769 -9.40 -7.20 -40.59
CA GLN A 769 -9.24 -7.78 -39.25
C GLN A 769 -9.05 -6.71 -38.16
N LEU A 770 -8.57 -5.50 -38.49
CA LEU A 770 -8.46 -4.42 -37.49
C LEU A 770 -9.85 -3.96 -37.02
N ALA A 771 -10.91 -4.14 -37.80
CA ALA A 771 -12.28 -3.83 -37.38
C ALA A 771 -12.75 -4.72 -36.21
N ASN A 772 -12.07 -5.83 -35.92
CA ASN A 772 -12.39 -6.71 -34.79
C ASN A 772 -11.86 -6.18 -33.44
N LEU A 773 -11.07 -5.10 -33.42
CA LEU A 773 -10.50 -4.52 -32.21
C LEU A 773 -11.54 -3.67 -31.47
N THR A 774 -12.37 -4.31 -30.66
CA THR A 774 -13.50 -3.67 -29.96
C THR A 774 -13.08 -2.69 -28.87
N SER A 775 -11.88 -2.85 -28.29
CA SER A 775 -11.31 -1.98 -27.26
C SER A 775 -10.60 -0.75 -27.82
N LEU A 776 -10.46 -0.62 -29.14
CA LEU A 776 -9.65 0.41 -29.77
C LEU A 776 -10.34 1.77 -29.71
N GLU A 777 -9.74 2.72 -29.00
CA GLU A 777 -10.27 4.09 -28.81
C GLU A 777 -9.55 5.12 -29.68
N VAL A 778 -8.28 4.89 -30.01
CA VAL A 778 -7.48 5.81 -30.83
C VAL A 778 -6.79 5.05 -31.95
N LEU A 779 -7.09 5.44 -33.19
CA LEU A 779 -6.42 4.95 -34.40
C LEU A 779 -5.83 6.12 -35.18
N LYS A 780 -4.55 6.02 -35.56
CA LYS A 780 -3.87 7.00 -36.41
C LYS A 780 -3.07 6.30 -37.50
N LEU A 781 -3.44 6.53 -38.75
CA LEU A 781 -2.85 5.95 -39.97
C LEU A 781 -2.44 7.02 -40.99
N SER A 782 -2.62 8.31 -40.67
CA SER A 782 -2.37 9.43 -41.57
C SER A 782 -0.91 9.50 -42.05
N HIS A 783 -0.68 10.18 -43.17
CA HIS A 783 0.64 10.31 -43.80
C HIS A 783 1.32 8.96 -44.08
N ASN A 784 0.67 8.14 -44.91
CA ASN A 784 1.18 6.87 -45.42
C ASN A 784 0.87 6.74 -46.93
N GLN A 785 1.01 5.54 -47.49
CA GLN A 785 0.70 5.21 -48.89
C GLN A 785 -0.41 4.14 -48.97
N LEU A 786 -1.34 4.16 -48.01
CA LEU A 786 -2.43 3.19 -47.92
C LEU A 786 -3.44 3.41 -49.06
N THR A 787 -4.04 2.31 -49.51
CA THR A 787 -4.96 2.27 -50.64
C THR A 787 -6.24 1.50 -50.31
N GLY A 788 -7.27 1.61 -51.14
CA GLY A 788 -8.49 0.81 -51.04
C GLY A 788 -9.51 1.36 -50.04
N HIS A 789 -10.49 0.52 -49.70
CA HIS A 789 -11.61 0.90 -48.86
C HIS A 789 -11.22 0.92 -47.38
N ILE A 790 -11.69 1.92 -46.62
CA ILE A 790 -11.58 1.91 -45.16
C ILE A 790 -12.52 0.82 -44.59
N PRO A 791 -12.03 -0.10 -43.74
CA PRO A 791 -12.87 -1.12 -43.10
C PRO A 791 -13.99 -0.49 -42.27
N LEU A 792 -15.18 -1.08 -42.35
CA LEU A 792 -16.35 -0.66 -41.59
C LEU A 792 -16.64 -1.65 -40.45
N GLY A 793 -17.17 -1.16 -39.33
CA GLY A 793 -17.63 -1.97 -38.19
C GLY A 793 -16.99 -1.61 -36.85
N ASN A 794 -17.67 -1.97 -35.74
CA ASN A 794 -17.24 -1.70 -34.35
C ASN A 794 -16.72 -0.26 -34.16
N GLN A 795 -15.49 -0.11 -33.66
CA GLN A 795 -14.85 1.18 -33.39
C GLN A 795 -14.39 1.90 -34.67
N PHE A 796 -14.25 1.22 -35.81
CA PHE A 796 -13.77 1.87 -37.04
C PHE A 796 -14.71 2.96 -37.56
N ASN A 797 -16.01 2.85 -37.26
CA ASN A 797 -17.00 3.85 -37.65
C ASN A 797 -16.95 5.12 -36.77
N THR A 798 -16.18 5.14 -35.69
CA THR A 798 -16.12 6.28 -34.75
C THR A 798 -14.90 7.19 -34.98
N PHE A 799 -13.91 6.74 -35.75
CA PHE A 799 -12.70 7.51 -36.02
C PHE A 799 -12.94 8.63 -37.04
N ASN A 800 -12.28 9.77 -36.81
CA ASN A 800 -12.43 10.96 -37.65
C ASN A 800 -11.56 10.90 -38.91
N ASN A 801 -11.83 11.81 -39.85
CA ASN A 801 -11.03 12.00 -41.07
C ASN A 801 -9.53 12.12 -40.78
N ASP A 802 -9.15 12.85 -39.72
CA ASP A 802 -7.76 13.08 -39.31
C ASP A 802 -6.94 11.79 -39.08
N SER A 803 -7.60 10.69 -38.76
CA SER A 803 -6.95 9.38 -38.61
C SER A 803 -6.42 8.82 -39.94
N TYR A 804 -6.90 9.30 -41.09
CA TYR A 804 -6.65 8.71 -42.41
C TYR A 804 -6.07 9.69 -43.43
N THR A 805 -6.01 10.98 -43.11
CA THR A 805 -5.53 12.04 -44.02
C THR A 805 -4.16 11.74 -44.61
N GLU A 806 -3.87 12.31 -45.79
CA GLU A 806 -2.58 12.13 -46.46
C GLU A 806 -2.28 10.67 -46.84
N ASN A 807 -3.33 9.90 -47.13
CA ASN A 807 -3.28 8.61 -47.83
C ASN A 807 -4.10 8.72 -49.13
N LEU A 808 -3.45 9.06 -50.24
CA LEU A 808 -4.17 9.44 -51.47
C LEU A 808 -5.01 8.31 -52.08
N GLY A 809 -4.67 7.05 -51.82
CA GLY A 809 -5.39 5.90 -52.36
C GLY A 809 -6.53 5.37 -51.48
N LEU A 810 -6.76 5.94 -50.29
CA LEU A 810 -7.89 5.55 -49.44
C LEU A 810 -9.19 6.23 -49.87
N CYS A 811 -10.29 5.50 -49.73
CA CYS A 811 -11.64 5.97 -50.02
C CYS A 811 -12.66 5.31 -49.06
N GLY A 812 -13.87 5.86 -49.01
CA GLY A 812 -14.94 5.41 -48.10
C GLY A 812 -14.99 6.19 -46.78
N PHE A 813 -16.06 5.99 -46.02
CA PHE A 813 -16.30 6.71 -44.75
C PHE A 813 -15.12 6.51 -43.77
N PRO A 814 -14.63 7.56 -43.07
CA PRO A 814 -15.16 8.93 -42.98
C PRO A 814 -14.62 9.91 -44.06
N LEU A 815 -13.86 9.45 -45.05
CA LEU A 815 -13.34 10.31 -46.12
C LEU A 815 -14.46 10.71 -47.08
N SER A 816 -14.40 11.93 -47.61
CA SER A 816 -15.34 12.41 -48.64
C SER A 816 -15.12 11.76 -50.02
N ARG A 817 -14.04 10.98 -50.20
CA ARG A 817 -13.70 10.32 -51.47
C ARG A 817 -14.50 9.03 -51.64
N THR A 818 -15.24 8.92 -52.73
CA THR A 818 -15.98 7.71 -53.12
C THR A 818 -15.05 6.67 -53.75
N CYS A 819 -15.33 5.40 -53.47
CA CYS A 819 -14.57 4.29 -54.05
C CYS A 819 -15.20 3.85 -55.37
N ASP A 820 -14.91 4.58 -56.45
CA ASP A 820 -15.40 4.22 -57.77
C ASP A 820 -14.43 3.24 -58.47
N ASN A 821 -14.92 2.04 -58.78
CA ASN A 821 -14.18 1.00 -59.49
C ASN A 821 -13.98 1.42 -60.95
N HIS A 822 -12.79 1.87 -61.34
CA HIS A 822 -12.31 1.69 -62.71
C HIS A 822 -10.78 1.52 -62.79
N GLU A 823 -10.41 0.54 -63.62
CA GLU A 823 -9.07 0.11 -63.99
C GLU A 823 -8.12 1.25 -64.41
N ALA A 824 -6.84 1.01 -64.15
CA ALA A 824 -5.65 1.59 -64.76
C ALA A 824 -5.87 2.69 -65.82
N LYS A 825 -5.53 3.95 -65.48
CA LYS A 825 -5.04 4.91 -66.47
C LYS A 825 -3.79 5.61 -65.97
N GLN A 826 -2.80 5.65 -66.88
CA GLN A 826 -1.48 6.26 -66.78
C GLN A 826 -1.51 7.75 -66.38
N PRO A 827 -0.38 8.31 -65.89
CA PRO A 827 -0.32 9.70 -65.44
C PRO A 827 -0.29 10.69 -66.62
N PRO A 828 -0.89 11.89 -66.50
CA PRO A 828 -0.67 12.97 -67.46
C PRO A 828 0.63 13.74 -67.17
N PRO A 829 1.20 14.45 -68.16
CA PRO A 829 2.57 15.01 -68.12
C PRO A 829 2.66 16.29 -67.26
N PRO A 830 3.88 16.72 -66.88
CA PRO A 830 4.05 17.85 -65.98
C PRO A 830 3.78 19.16 -66.72
N THR A 831 2.93 20.02 -66.15
CA THR A 831 2.90 21.44 -66.55
C THR A 831 2.76 22.32 -65.31
N LEU A 832 3.72 23.25 -65.23
CA LEU A 832 3.80 24.38 -64.33
C LEU A 832 2.77 25.46 -64.72
N GLN A 833 2.50 26.34 -63.74
CA GLN A 833 1.85 27.65 -63.82
C GLN A 833 0.32 27.64 -63.98
N GLN A 834 -0.48 28.52 -63.36
CA GLN A 834 -0.35 29.54 -62.32
C GLN A 834 -1.80 29.97 -61.98
N ASP A 835 -1.99 30.57 -60.81
CA ASP A 835 -3.25 31.09 -60.23
C ASP A 835 -4.35 31.59 -61.19
N GLU A 836 -5.61 31.28 -60.89
CA GLU A 836 -6.65 32.30 -60.63
C GLU A 836 -7.93 31.71 -59.98
N ASN A 837 -8.23 32.27 -58.81
CA ASN A 837 -9.42 32.33 -57.95
C ASN A 837 -10.82 31.76 -58.35
N LEU A 838 -11.40 31.12 -57.31
CA LEU A 838 -12.75 31.27 -56.71
C LEU A 838 -14.03 30.75 -57.42
N GLY A 839 -14.58 29.67 -56.82
CA GLY A 839 -16.01 29.36 -56.76
C GLY A 839 -16.35 28.72 -55.39
N HIS A 840 -17.36 29.26 -54.70
CA HIS A 840 -17.95 28.92 -53.38
C HIS A 840 -18.10 27.41 -53.07
N GLU A 841 -18.07 26.88 -51.84
CA GLU A 841 -18.78 27.24 -50.59
C GLU A 841 -18.03 26.71 -49.35
N ASN A 842 -18.10 27.41 -48.19
CA ASN A 842 -18.24 26.79 -46.85
C ASN A 842 -18.37 27.85 -45.73
N GLY A 843 -19.60 28.05 -45.26
CA GLY A 843 -20.00 29.00 -44.22
C GLY A 843 -19.65 28.60 -42.78
N PHE A 844 -18.44 28.13 -42.50
CA PHE A 844 -18.06 27.69 -41.15
C PHE A 844 -17.00 28.58 -40.45
N CYS A 845 -16.39 29.54 -41.16
CA CYS A 845 -15.26 30.32 -40.61
C CYS A 845 -15.68 31.61 -39.89
N TRP A 846 -16.84 32.19 -40.19
CA TRP A 846 -17.23 33.52 -39.67
C TRP A 846 -17.72 33.52 -38.21
N GLN A 847 -18.27 32.41 -37.71
CA GLN A 847 -18.73 32.30 -36.32
C GLN A 847 -17.56 32.22 -35.32
N ALA A 848 -16.50 31.47 -35.64
CA ALA A 848 -15.31 31.38 -34.80
C ALA A 848 -14.55 32.72 -34.71
N ILE A 849 -14.46 33.44 -35.83
CA ILE A 849 -13.87 34.79 -35.87
C ILE A 849 -14.71 35.76 -35.02
N SER A 850 -16.04 35.68 -35.11
CA SER A 850 -16.95 36.55 -34.34
C SER A 850 -16.88 36.29 -32.83
N ILE A 851 -16.81 35.02 -32.40
CA ILE A 851 -16.62 34.63 -30.99
C ILE A 851 -15.24 35.08 -30.50
N GLY A 852 -14.19 34.92 -31.32
CA GLY A 852 -12.84 35.40 -31.02
C GLY A 852 -12.77 36.91 -30.79
N TYR A 853 -13.45 37.70 -31.64
CA TYR A 853 -13.53 39.15 -31.47
C TYR A 853 -14.32 39.56 -30.22
N ALA A 854 -15.44 38.90 -29.92
CA ALA A 854 -16.25 39.20 -28.75
C ALA A 854 -15.50 38.91 -27.44
N CYS A 855 -14.85 37.75 -27.33
CA CYS A 855 -14.07 37.38 -26.15
C CYS A 855 -12.81 38.25 -26.01
N GLY A 856 -12.14 38.56 -27.12
CA GLY A 856 -10.95 39.43 -27.14
C GLY A 856 -11.26 40.87 -26.73
N ALA A 857 -12.41 41.41 -27.14
CA ALA A 857 -12.84 42.75 -26.76
C ALA A 857 -13.19 42.86 -25.26
N ILE A 858 -13.87 41.85 -24.69
CA ILE A 858 -14.19 41.79 -23.26
C ILE A 858 -12.89 41.71 -22.44
N PHE A 859 -11.95 40.84 -22.83
CA PHE A 859 -10.66 40.72 -22.15
C PHE A 859 -9.82 42.01 -22.28
N GLY A 860 -9.83 42.63 -23.46
CA GLY A 860 -9.16 43.92 -23.71
C GLY A 860 -9.72 45.06 -22.87
N MET A 861 -11.05 45.16 -22.75
CA MET A 861 -11.70 46.14 -21.88
C MET A 861 -11.41 45.89 -20.39
N PHE A 862 -11.37 44.63 -19.96
CA PHE A 862 -11.01 44.27 -18.58
C PHE A 862 -9.55 44.62 -18.27
N MET A 863 -8.62 44.31 -19.17
CA MET A 863 -7.20 44.67 -19.03
C MET A 863 -6.98 46.19 -19.11
N GLY A 864 -7.71 46.89 -19.98
CA GLY A 864 -7.70 48.35 -20.06
C GLY A 864 -8.25 49.01 -18.79
N TYR A 865 -9.33 48.47 -18.22
CA TYR A 865 -9.88 48.88 -16.93
C TYR A 865 -8.90 48.64 -15.78
N LEU A 866 -8.23 47.48 -15.74
CA LEU A 866 -7.16 47.20 -14.77
C LEU A 866 -5.99 48.17 -14.91
N MET A 867 -5.57 48.51 -16.14
CA MET A 867 -4.53 49.51 -16.39
C MET A 867 -4.92 50.91 -15.92
N PHE A 868 -6.18 51.31 -16.10
CA PHE A 868 -6.71 52.59 -15.64
C PHE A 868 -6.87 52.65 -14.11
N LYS A 869 -7.26 51.54 -13.48
CA LYS A 869 -7.52 51.47 -12.04
C LYS A 869 -6.25 51.29 -11.19
N ILE A 870 -5.20 50.66 -11.74
CA ILE A 870 -4.01 50.28 -10.97
C ILE A 870 -2.83 51.26 -11.15
N GLY A 871 -2.83 52.12 -12.17
CA GLY A 871 -1.79 53.16 -12.33
C GLY A 871 -0.39 52.61 -12.57
N LYS A 872 0.05 52.62 -13.84
CA LYS A 872 1.42 52.35 -14.37
C LYS A 872 2.31 51.36 -13.56
N PRO A 873 2.35 50.07 -13.94
CA PRO A 873 3.31 49.10 -13.41
C PRO A 873 4.75 49.47 -13.81
N LYS A 874 5.61 49.70 -12.81
CA LYS A 874 7.04 50.09 -12.97
C LYS A 874 7.91 49.07 -13.73
N CYS A 875 7.39 47.88 -14.06
CA CYS A 875 8.12 46.82 -14.76
C CYS A 875 8.29 47.11 -16.27
N LEU A 876 7.28 47.67 -16.94
CA LEU A 876 7.32 47.95 -18.40
C LEU A 876 8.28 49.08 -18.78
N VAL A 877 8.49 50.06 -17.91
CA VAL A 877 9.44 51.17 -18.14
C VAL A 877 10.90 50.70 -18.04
N ARG A 878 11.18 49.57 -17.38
CA ARG A 878 12.54 49.00 -17.31
C ARG A 878 12.93 48.17 -18.53
N MET A 879 12.00 47.48 -19.20
CA MET A 879 12.30 46.71 -20.41
C MET A 879 12.62 47.61 -21.62
N VAL A 880 11.91 48.74 -21.79
CA VAL A 880 12.14 49.66 -22.92
C VAL A 880 13.49 50.40 -22.84
N LYS A 881 14.10 50.53 -21.65
CA LYS A 881 15.44 51.13 -21.49
C LYS A 881 16.60 50.15 -21.76
N LEU A 882 16.35 48.83 -21.75
CA LEU A 882 17.39 47.81 -21.92
C LEU A 882 17.63 47.43 -23.40
N GLU A 883 16.65 47.67 -24.29
CA GLU A 883 16.76 47.34 -25.73
C GLU A 883 17.59 48.34 -26.57
N LYS A 884 17.99 49.49 -26.02
CA LYS A 884 18.78 50.48 -26.80
C LYS A 884 20.28 50.19 -26.92
N HIS A 885 20.82 49.12 -26.33
CA HIS A 885 22.27 48.91 -26.31
C HIS A 885 22.84 47.64 -26.96
N ILE A 886 22.05 46.72 -27.51
CA ILE A 886 22.63 45.50 -28.12
C ILE A 886 21.87 45.07 -29.39
N MET A 887 22.32 45.57 -30.54
CA MET A 887 22.18 44.91 -31.85
C MET A 887 23.53 44.98 -32.58
N PRO A 888 24.15 43.86 -33.00
CA PRO A 888 25.24 43.87 -33.96
C PRO A 888 24.75 43.58 -35.38
N ARG A 889 25.09 44.48 -36.31
CA ARG A 889 24.98 44.28 -37.77
C ARG A 889 26.05 43.30 -38.26
N ARG A 890 25.68 42.32 -39.09
CA ARG A 890 26.60 41.58 -39.97
C ARG A 890 26.79 42.34 -41.28
N LEU A 891 28.03 42.50 -41.76
CA LEU A 891 28.49 41.96 -43.05
C LEU A 891 29.94 42.39 -43.43
N LYS A 892 30.66 41.38 -43.95
CA LYS A 892 31.68 41.38 -45.02
C LYS A 892 33.18 41.52 -44.70
N LYS A 893 33.85 40.42 -45.09
CA LYS A 893 35.04 40.28 -45.95
C LYS A 893 36.41 40.05 -45.30
N ASN A 894 36.88 38.82 -45.59
CA ASN A 894 38.16 38.46 -46.19
C ASN A 894 39.43 38.35 -45.33
N ALA A 895 40.05 37.18 -45.58
CA ALA A 895 41.48 36.95 -45.76
C ALA A 895 42.35 36.62 -44.54
N HIS A 896 42.72 35.34 -44.55
CA HIS A 896 44.11 34.86 -44.52
C HIS A 896 44.82 34.56 -43.20
N LYS A 897 45.38 33.34 -43.25
CA LYS A 897 46.67 32.89 -42.76
C LYS A 897 46.81 32.48 -41.29
N ARG A 898 46.96 31.15 -41.18
CA ARG A 898 48.13 30.44 -40.63
C ARG A 898 48.59 30.87 -39.23
N GLY A 899 48.52 29.88 -38.34
CA GLY A 899 49.76 29.30 -37.84
C GLY A 899 49.88 29.24 -36.31
N GLY A 900 50.22 28.04 -35.83
CA GLY A 900 51.20 27.91 -34.76
C GLY A 900 50.65 27.64 -33.36
N ARG A 901 50.59 26.33 -33.04
CA ARG A 901 51.16 25.70 -31.82
C ARG A 901 51.39 26.62 -30.61
N ARG A 902 50.80 26.27 -29.47
CA ARG A 902 51.35 25.26 -28.56
C ARG A 902 50.26 24.68 -27.68
#